data_AF-A0A965FBC3-F1
#
_entry.id   AF-A0A965FBC3-F1
#
_cell.length_a   1.000
_cell.length_b   1.000
_cell.length_c   1.000
_cell.angle_alpha   90.00
_cell.angle_beta   90.00
_cell.angle_gamma   90.00
#
_symmetry.space_group_name_H-M   'P 1'
#
loop_
_entity.id
_entity.type
_entity.pdbx_description
1 polymer ?
#
loop_
_entity_poly.entity_id
_entity_poly.type
_entity_poly.pdbx_seq_one_letter_code
_entity_poly.pdbx_strand_id
1 'polypeptide(L)'
;MIRKRLAKFWVATVSLLLTSLSLTAITPAEALDGSKFDPGLIISDSVFFDFGTMTAEEIQRFLESQVPVCKSSTTGMPCLRNYKADTPAKVADPGKCAAMPAKTNISAAQIIYDISRACGINPRVLLVVLQKEQGLVQATIPSLYMYRAAMGYGCPDSDPGICGKVWTGLFNQLYKAAGQFQWYGDPNGSFTYLRPGRVVSVSLHPDASRNCGKKSFTLKSQATANLYYYTPFVPNAAALNNLRGTGDNCSSYGNRNFWRFYWDWFGSPIGGGFLLKSSTSDPYFISNDIKYPITDPELVKDLAPLGPLGEISTEYLDSFKTGIPMTKIIKTAPINNVSTYYFVSAGKKYLLANCEQATSMGLDCAKAVQLTQVQLDALPTGPYRPDITAVAKTIPVAPAVASYFLVTDKIKIPLDCTKATTLGFKCEKAVATPATQLDALTTSRLTPATTGISPLIVNADGTRYLISAGEKHEVLDDISLADKAITTRTPSPLTLNTFSYLPWGAPIAKDGSLFVNRDLKREGVIVDGKYFDIKPETRADADFTKWFRVSTGTLSSIGLSTVAALSPITSLVIDEDSVRWTLSDTGWIKVTDNSEWTKQATLITNAALRKLPISEQIVTGDNFVRAKGQNTIYLLDEGQIRATYNAADREIFGVGLSNAVPVSIAPSSLNLIPKSVMILPPGTVVKNKKTNVVGIIEGGSRMVTLGETSMQLTLPAPRPLTSLQLVGYNDLEVLGSFKVKCDGDIFLVSDSQLHSIPVATAREYPGRATVLSPETCLLISPSPKQFSQYIGLRTTDAKTKKTSYKAFKVIKGIRYPFKNLADYKKDNSTGLQLNWVTEGFLNNLPIGAEIQSPGKPVVVEPEAKTYKIISGDSLSSIAVKFNTTVAILMRLNGINNPDRIAVGQIIKLP
;
A
#
# COMPACT_ATOMS: atom_id res chain seq x y z
N MET A 1 16.30 40.07 -30.60
CA MET A 1 17.77 40.05 -30.41
C MET A 1 18.10 38.90 -29.47
N ILE A 2 18.70 37.81 -30.00
CA ILE A 2 20.08 37.36 -29.67
C ILE A 2 20.16 36.94 -28.18
N ARG A 3 20.41 35.69 -27.75
CA ARG A 3 20.86 34.39 -28.27
C ARG A 3 20.41 33.36 -27.22
N LYS A 4 19.68 32.30 -27.56
CA LYS A 4 20.19 30.96 -27.86
C LYS A 4 21.25 30.39 -26.88
N ARG A 5 20.81 29.33 -26.20
CA ARG A 5 21.40 27.97 -26.13
C ARG A 5 22.72 27.77 -25.40
N LEU A 6 22.67 26.90 -24.39
CA LEU A 6 23.59 25.80 -24.01
C LEU A 6 22.87 25.08 -22.85
N ALA A 7 22.63 23.77 -22.78
CA ALA A 7 23.14 22.62 -23.51
C ALA A 7 22.06 21.51 -23.60
N LYS A 8 22.05 20.81 -24.73
CA LYS A 8 21.49 19.47 -24.90
C LYS A 8 22.53 18.43 -24.45
N PHE A 9 22.04 17.22 -24.18
CA PHE A 9 22.74 15.94 -23.96
C PHE A 9 23.05 15.60 -22.50
N TRP A 10 22.25 14.71 -21.90
CA TRP A 10 22.52 13.27 -21.87
C TRP A 10 21.21 12.47 -21.81
N VAL A 11 21.13 11.45 -22.67
CA VAL A 11 20.18 10.34 -22.66
C VAL A 11 20.59 9.40 -21.54
N ALA A 12 19.65 8.92 -20.71
CA ALA A 12 19.56 7.52 -20.29
C ALA A 12 18.54 7.35 -19.14
N THR A 13 17.52 6.51 -19.39
CA THR A 13 17.01 5.43 -18.51
C THR A 13 16.62 5.80 -17.07
N VAL A 14 15.38 5.65 -16.61
CA VAL A 14 14.72 4.38 -16.16
C VAL A 14 13.33 4.84 -15.67
N SER A 15 12.20 4.53 -16.32
CA SER A 15 11.40 3.28 -16.26
C SER A 15 11.10 2.75 -14.86
N LEU A 16 9.84 2.92 -14.41
CA LEU A 16 9.15 2.08 -13.42
C LEU A 16 9.78 2.07 -12.00
N LEU A 17 9.10 1.80 -10.90
CA LEU A 17 7.98 0.94 -10.59
C LEU A 17 7.36 1.48 -9.29
N LEU A 18 6.03 1.62 -9.21
CA LEU A 18 5.28 1.43 -7.95
C LEU A 18 3.77 1.47 -8.22
N THR A 19 3.23 0.34 -8.68
CA THR A 19 1.91 -0.13 -8.25
C THR A 19 2.03 -1.61 -7.99
N SER A 20 1.84 -2.03 -6.73
CA SER A 20 0.57 -2.67 -6.36
C SER A 20 0.60 -3.36 -5.00
N LEU A 21 -0.24 -2.87 -4.08
CA LEU A 21 -0.99 -3.72 -3.17
C LEU A 21 -2.37 -3.97 -3.80
N SER A 22 -2.79 -5.23 -3.84
CA SER A 22 -4.11 -5.64 -4.32
C SER A 22 -5.07 -5.78 -3.14
N LEU A 23 -6.26 -5.18 -3.26
CA LEU A 23 -7.37 -5.40 -2.33
C LEU A 23 -8.28 -6.51 -2.85
N THR A 24 -8.34 -7.58 -2.07
CA THR A 24 -9.33 -8.65 -2.12
C THR A 24 -10.72 -8.16 -1.65
N ALA A 25 -11.78 -8.82 -2.11
CA ALA A 25 -13.16 -8.52 -1.75
C ALA A 25 -13.37 -8.60 -0.22
N ILE A 26 -13.94 -7.55 0.36
CA ILE A 26 -14.32 -7.53 1.78
C ILE A 26 -15.67 -8.23 1.92
N THR A 27 -15.61 -9.53 2.23
CA THR A 27 -16.69 -10.23 2.92
C THR A 27 -16.88 -9.60 4.32
N PRO A 28 -18.08 -9.63 4.92
CA PRO A 28 -18.21 -9.28 6.33
C PRO A 28 -17.18 -10.11 7.12
N ALA A 29 -16.38 -9.44 7.94
CA ALA A 29 -15.28 -10.09 8.65
C ALA A 29 -15.83 -11.21 9.54
N GLU A 30 -15.73 -12.46 9.08
CA GLU A 30 -15.71 -13.61 9.98
C GLU A 30 -14.66 -13.32 11.04
N ALA A 31 -15.05 -13.40 12.32
CA ALA A 31 -14.07 -13.36 13.39
C ALA A 31 -13.02 -14.45 13.13
N LEU A 32 -11.74 -14.09 13.18
CA LEU A 32 -10.63 -15.04 13.07
C LEU A 32 -10.86 -16.20 14.05
N ASP A 33 -10.91 -17.42 13.52
CA ASP A 33 -11.13 -18.65 14.27
C ASP A 33 -9.80 -19.39 14.47
N GLY A 34 -9.52 -19.80 15.71
CA GLY A 34 -8.32 -20.56 16.06
C GLY A 34 -8.21 -21.90 15.33
N SER A 35 -9.31 -22.45 14.81
CA SER A 35 -9.31 -23.64 13.95
C SER A 35 -8.49 -23.47 12.66
N LYS A 36 -8.30 -22.22 12.20
CA LYS A 36 -7.52 -21.88 11.00
C LYS A 36 -6.00 -21.87 11.25
N PHE A 37 -5.54 -22.06 12.50
CA PHE A 37 -4.13 -22.13 12.84
C PHE A 37 -3.54 -23.50 12.49
N ASP A 38 -2.65 -23.54 11.49
CA ASP A 38 -1.86 -24.73 11.15
C ASP A 38 -0.46 -24.62 11.77
N PRO A 39 -0.08 -25.48 12.73
CA PRO A 39 1.27 -25.44 13.31
C PRO A 39 2.37 -25.76 12.28
N GLY A 40 2.06 -26.48 11.20
CA GLY A 40 2.99 -26.77 10.12
C GLY A 40 3.16 -25.63 9.12
N LEU A 41 2.25 -24.67 9.10
CA LEU A 41 2.23 -23.55 8.16
C LEU A 41 1.64 -22.31 8.84
N ILE A 42 2.43 -21.70 9.73
CA ILE A 42 2.05 -20.45 10.41
C ILE A 42 2.01 -19.29 9.40
N ILE A 43 2.96 -19.29 8.47
CA ILE A 43 3.12 -18.31 7.39
C ILE A 43 3.84 -18.96 6.22
N SER A 44 3.44 -18.64 4.98
CA SER A 44 4.11 -19.17 3.79
C SER A 44 5.41 -18.44 3.49
N ASP A 45 6.35 -19.12 2.82
CA ASP A 45 7.65 -18.53 2.43
C ASP A 45 7.45 -17.31 1.52
N SER A 46 6.52 -17.42 0.57
CA SER A 46 6.11 -16.36 -0.34
C SER A 46 5.58 -15.11 0.35
N VAL A 47 5.03 -15.22 1.56
CA VAL A 47 4.59 -14.05 2.35
C VAL A 47 5.73 -13.56 3.23
N PHE A 48 6.46 -14.46 3.88
CA PHE A 48 7.46 -14.08 4.87
C PHE A 48 8.66 -13.34 4.27
N PHE A 49 9.10 -13.75 3.07
CA PHE A 49 10.27 -13.21 2.39
C PHE A 49 9.95 -12.12 1.36
N ASP A 50 8.66 -11.79 1.17
CA ASP A 50 8.25 -10.72 0.26
C ASP A 50 8.58 -9.33 0.83
N PHE A 51 9.81 -8.89 0.58
CA PHE A 51 10.35 -7.61 1.02
C PHE A 51 9.70 -6.39 0.34
N GLY A 52 8.94 -6.58 -0.74
CA GLY A 52 8.34 -5.50 -1.54
C GLY A 52 6.90 -5.15 -1.20
N THR A 53 6.35 -5.69 -0.10
CA THR A 53 4.92 -5.53 0.22
C THR A 53 4.51 -4.15 0.78
N MET A 54 5.46 -3.30 1.17
CA MET A 54 5.20 -1.95 1.66
C MET A 54 6.35 -0.99 1.32
N THR A 55 6.01 0.22 0.87
CA THR A 55 6.90 1.38 0.81
C THR A 55 7.15 1.98 2.20
N ALA A 56 8.17 2.85 2.32
CA ALA A 56 8.41 3.60 3.55
C ALA A 56 7.19 4.45 3.94
N GLU A 57 6.50 5.04 2.96
CA GLU A 57 5.30 5.85 3.13
C GLU A 57 4.10 5.00 3.57
N GLU A 58 3.94 3.78 3.06
CA GLU A 58 2.92 2.83 3.52
C GLU A 58 3.18 2.34 4.94
N ILE A 59 4.44 2.07 5.29
CA ILE A 59 4.83 1.72 6.66
C ILE A 59 4.52 2.90 7.58
N GLN A 60 4.87 4.13 7.18
CA GLN A 60 4.56 5.33 7.95
C GLN A 60 3.05 5.47 8.17
N ARG A 61 2.23 5.38 7.11
CA ARG A 61 0.77 5.42 7.22
C ARG A 61 0.20 4.32 8.12
N PHE A 62 0.75 3.11 8.06
CA PHE A 62 0.36 2.02 8.94
C PHE A 62 0.67 2.35 10.42
N LEU A 63 1.87 2.86 10.73
CA LEU A 63 2.23 3.27 12.09
C LEU A 63 1.31 4.38 12.59
N GLU A 64 0.93 5.31 11.71
CA GLU A 64 -0.02 6.39 12.02
C GLU A 64 -1.43 5.87 12.30
N SER A 65 -1.88 4.84 11.58
CA SER A 65 -3.18 4.21 11.83
C SER A 65 -3.20 3.40 13.13
N GLN A 66 -2.09 2.78 13.51
CA GLN A 66 -1.98 2.03 14.77
C GLN A 66 -1.94 2.96 15.99
N VAL A 67 -1.31 4.13 15.88
CA VAL A 67 -1.24 5.14 16.94
C VAL A 67 -1.64 6.52 16.38
N PRO A 68 -2.94 6.85 16.29
CA PRO A 68 -3.38 8.13 15.72
C PRO A 68 -2.94 9.34 16.55
N VAL A 69 -2.74 9.16 17.86
CA VAL A 69 -2.28 10.21 18.78
C VAL A 69 -1.17 9.65 19.67
N CYS A 70 -0.01 10.28 19.62
CA CYS A 70 1.09 9.95 20.54
C CYS A 70 0.98 10.77 21.81
N LYS A 71 1.23 10.11 22.94
CA LYS A 71 1.35 10.79 24.23
C LYS A 71 2.79 11.23 24.43
N SER A 72 2.98 12.39 25.04
CA SER A 72 4.30 12.91 25.42
C SER A 72 4.57 12.64 26.90
N SER A 73 5.84 12.42 27.24
CA SER A 73 6.35 12.33 28.62
C SER A 73 7.81 12.76 28.68
N THR A 74 8.24 13.26 29.83
CA THR A 74 9.64 13.63 30.11
C THR A 74 10.57 12.41 30.22
N THR A 75 10.02 11.20 30.42
CA THR A 75 10.78 9.95 30.55
C THR A 75 10.45 8.90 29.48
N GLY A 76 9.44 9.17 28.64
CA GLY A 76 8.99 8.29 27.58
C GLY A 76 9.75 8.50 26.27
N MET A 77 9.90 7.45 25.48
CA MET A 77 10.40 7.54 24.11
C MET A 77 9.28 8.00 23.16
N PRO A 78 9.58 8.58 21.99
CA PRO A 78 8.58 8.80 20.96
C PRO A 78 7.89 7.48 20.57
N CYS A 79 6.59 7.52 20.31
CA CYS A 79 5.89 6.45 19.58
C CYS A 79 6.57 6.20 18.22
N LEU A 80 6.46 4.99 17.66
CA LEU A 80 7.18 4.65 16.42
C LEU A 80 6.89 5.62 15.26
N ARG A 81 5.65 6.07 15.08
CA ARG A 81 5.30 7.02 14.00
C ARG A 81 6.04 8.36 14.06
N ASN A 82 6.48 8.78 15.25
CA ASN A 82 7.21 10.04 15.46
C ASN A 82 8.71 9.82 15.72
N TYR A 83 9.15 8.56 15.75
CA TYR A 83 10.55 8.23 16.02
C TYR A 83 11.43 8.59 14.84
N LYS A 84 12.56 9.23 15.13
CA LYS A 84 13.64 9.49 14.19
C LYS A 84 14.99 9.16 14.81
N ALA A 85 15.91 8.65 13.99
CA ALA A 85 17.27 8.36 14.40
C ALA A 85 18.24 8.36 13.22
N ASP A 86 19.52 8.47 13.54
CA ASP A 86 20.61 8.18 12.61
C ASP A 86 20.84 6.66 12.57
N THR A 87 21.17 6.15 11.39
CA THR A 87 21.54 4.75 11.18
C THR A 87 22.98 4.63 10.68
N PRO A 88 23.76 3.68 11.22
CA PRO A 88 25.15 3.48 10.80
C PRO A 88 25.22 2.75 9.46
N ALA A 89 26.34 2.92 8.75
CA ALA A 89 26.65 2.07 7.61
C ALA A 89 26.89 0.61 8.06
N LYS A 90 26.49 -0.35 7.25
CA LYS A 90 26.73 -1.78 7.41
C LYS A 90 27.30 -2.35 6.13
N VAL A 91 28.36 -3.14 6.27
CA VAL A 91 28.85 -4.00 5.18
C VAL A 91 27.90 -5.18 5.00
N ALA A 92 27.93 -5.81 3.83
CA ALA A 92 27.14 -7.01 3.58
C ALA A 92 27.56 -8.14 4.54
N ASP A 93 26.57 -8.83 5.09
CA ASP A 93 26.70 -10.04 5.91
C ASP A 93 26.19 -11.22 5.06
N PRO A 94 27.10 -12.01 4.44
CA PRO A 94 26.73 -13.07 3.50
C PRO A 94 25.70 -14.04 4.10
N GLY A 95 24.66 -14.35 3.33
CA GLY A 95 23.55 -15.21 3.77
C GLY A 95 22.57 -14.54 4.75
N LYS A 96 22.73 -13.25 5.07
CA LYS A 96 21.86 -12.53 6.02
C LYS A 96 21.31 -11.23 5.49
N CYS A 97 22.18 -10.24 5.24
CA CYS A 97 21.76 -8.92 4.80
C CYS A 97 22.78 -8.31 3.84
N ALA A 98 22.30 -7.63 2.81
CA ALA A 98 23.11 -6.79 1.94
C ALA A 98 23.68 -5.56 2.68
N ALA A 99 24.66 -4.90 2.04
CA ALA A 99 25.25 -3.68 2.58
C ALA A 99 24.22 -2.55 2.67
N MET A 100 24.35 -1.71 3.70
CA MET A 100 23.48 -0.56 3.94
C MET A 100 24.33 0.71 4.16
N PRO A 101 24.01 1.84 3.51
CA PRO A 101 24.68 3.11 3.79
C PRO A 101 24.22 3.71 5.12
N ALA A 102 25.04 4.61 5.69
CA ALA A 102 24.62 5.43 6.82
C ALA A 102 23.56 6.45 6.36
N LYS A 103 22.57 6.74 7.21
CA LYS A 103 21.57 7.79 6.99
C LYS A 103 21.36 8.58 8.27
N THR A 104 21.03 9.86 8.14
CA THR A 104 20.81 10.75 9.29
C THR A 104 19.33 11.13 9.41
N ASN A 105 18.82 11.15 10.63
CA ASN A 105 17.50 11.67 11.00
C ASN A 105 16.33 11.05 10.21
N ILE A 106 16.37 9.73 10.00
CA ILE A 106 15.34 9.00 9.27
C ILE A 106 14.26 8.45 10.20
N SER A 107 13.04 8.31 9.69
CA SER A 107 11.89 7.80 10.46
C SER A 107 12.03 6.31 10.79
N ALA A 108 11.31 5.83 11.81
CA ALA A 108 11.18 4.39 12.04
C ALA A 108 10.67 3.63 10.80
N ALA A 109 9.75 4.23 10.05
CA ALA A 109 9.23 3.64 8.82
C ALA A 109 10.33 3.43 7.77
N GLN A 110 11.21 4.41 7.59
CA GLN A 110 12.37 4.28 6.70
C GLN A 110 13.37 3.24 7.20
N ILE A 111 13.60 3.14 8.52
CA ILE A 111 14.48 2.13 9.11
C ILE A 111 13.95 0.72 8.81
N ILE A 112 12.65 0.48 9.03
CA ILE A 112 12.01 -0.81 8.76
C ILE A 112 12.09 -1.14 7.26
N TYR A 113 11.79 -0.17 6.40
CA TYR A 113 11.88 -0.32 4.95
C TYR A 113 13.30 -0.68 4.50
N ASP A 114 14.32 0.06 4.93
CA ASP A 114 15.71 -0.16 4.52
C ASP A 114 16.20 -1.55 4.95
N ILE A 115 15.87 -1.98 6.17
CA ILE A 115 16.25 -3.30 6.70
C ILE A 115 15.49 -4.42 5.99
N SER A 116 14.20 -4.23 5.70
CA SER A 116 13.38 -5.23 5.00
C SER A 116 13.98 -5.60 3.64
N ARG A 117 14.46 -4.61 2.89
CA ARG A 117 15.12 -4.82 1.59
C ARG A 117 16.53 -5.36 1.71
N ALA A 118 17.31 -4.84 2.66
CA ALA A 118 18.68 -5.32 2.85
C ALA A 118 18.71 -6.80 3.24
N CYS A 119 17.79 -7.23 4.10
CA CYS A 119 17.75 -8.59 4.61
C CYS A 119 16.70 -9.49 3.91
N GLY A 120 15.98 -9.01 2.88
CA GLY A 120 14.98 -9.81 2.16
C GLY A 120 13.83 -10.34 3.04
N ILE A 121 13.37 -9.55 4.02
CA ILE A 121 12.28 -9.93 4.92
C ILE A 121 11.09 -9.01 4.68
N ASN A 122 9.87 -9.55 4.69
CA ASN A 122 8.67 -8.77 4.53
C ASN A 122 8.53 -7.69 5.64
N PRO A 123 8.35 -6.39 5.30
CA PRO A 123 8.19 -5.33 6.30
C PRO A 123 6.97 -5.55 7.23
N ARG A 124 5.90 -6.20 6.76
CA ARG A 124 4.74 -6.60 7.57
C ARG A 124 5.12 -7.62 8.65
N VAL A 125 6.04 -8.54 8.35
CA VAL A 125 6.59 -9.48 9.34
C VAL A 125 7.35 -8.71 10.42
N LEU A 126 8.22 -7.76 10.04
CA LEU A 126 8.98 -6.96 11.00
C LEU A 126 8.05 -6.16 11.93
N LEU A 127 6.99 -5.55 11.39
CA LEU A 127 5.97 -4.84 12.17
C LEU A 127 5.25 -5.76 13.17
N VAL A 128 4.87 -6.96 12.74
CA VAL A 128 4.23 -7.95 13.61
C VAL A 128 5.15 -8.41 14.73
N VAL A 129 6.44 -8.62 14.44
CA VAL A 129 7.43 -9.00 15.47
C VAL A 129 7.64 -7.85 16.46
N LEU A 130 7.81 -6.60 16.02
CA LEU A 130 7.90 -5.44 16.91
C LEU A 130 6.71 -5.35 17.89
N GLN A 131 5.51 -5.69 17.43
CA GLN A 131 4.32 -5.74 18.26
C GLN A 131 4.28 -6.94 19.19
N LYS A 132 4.59 -8.13 18.68
CA LYS A 132 4.60 -9.36 19.46
C LYS A 132 5.59 -9.27 20.61
N GLU A 133 6.78 -8.73 20.36
CA GLU A 133 7.91 -8.78 21.28
C GLU A 133 7.87 -7.66 22.32
N GLN A 134 7.48 -6.44 21.92
CA GLN A 134 7.48 -5.28 22.82
C GLN A 134 6.17 -4.50 22.85
N GLY A 135 5.15 -4.87 22.06
CA GLY A 135 3.94 -4.05 21.90
C GLY A 135 4.22 -2.68 21.27
N LEU A 136 5.36 -2.53 20.59
CA LEU A 136 5.94 -1.23 20.24
C LEU A 136 5.16 -0.50 19.13
N VAL A 137 4.51 -1.24 18.23
CA VAL A 137 3.70 -0.68 17.13
C VAL A 137 2.49 0.09 17.64
N GLN A 138 1.82 -0.41 18.68
CA GLN A 138 0.60 0.19 19.24
C GLN A 138 0.87 1.06 20.49
N ALA A 139 2.13 1.22 20.88
CA ALA A 139 2.48 1.99 22.08
C ALA A 139 2.36 3.50 21.84
N THR A 140 1.42 4.13 22.56
CA THR A 140 1.22 5.60 22.55
C THR A 140 2.32 6.37 23.29
N ILE A 141 3.03 5.70 24.20
CA ILE A 141 4.15 6.22 25.01
C ILE A 141 5.15 5.09 25.33
N PRO A 142 6.00 4.69 24.37
CA PRO A 142 6.93 3.59 24.60
C PRO A 142 7.95 3.89 25.71
N SER A 143 8.39 2.84 26.41
CA SER A 143 9.52 2.93 27.32
C SER A 143 10.85 2.86 26.57
N LEU A 144 11.94 3.32 27.20
CA LEU A 144 13.30 3.15 26.66
C LEU A 144 13.67 1.67 26.47
N TYR A 145 13.18 0.78 27.35
CA TYR A 145 13.43 -0.65 27.25
C TYR A 145 12.87 -1.25 25.96
N MET A 146 11.66 -0.85 25.57
CA MET A 146 11.04 -1.30 24.33
C MET A 146 11.89 -0.96 23.11
N TYR A 147 12.64 0.14 23.11
CA TYR A 147 13.57 0.46 22.04
C TYR A 147 14.89 -0.32 22.14
N ARG A 148 15.39 -0.57 23.36
CA ARG A 148 16.63 -1.32 23.57
C ARG A 148 16.49 -2.79 23.17
N ALA A 149 15.30 -3.37 23.33
CA ALA A 149 14.99 -4.76 23.04
C ALA A 149 13.81 -4.91 22.05
N ALA A 150 13.70 -4.01 21.07
CA ALA A 150 12.55 -3.88 20.17
C ALA A 150 12.04 -5.17 19.52
N MET A 151 12.95 -6.08 19.19
CA MET A 151 12.64 -7.37 18.57
C MET A 151 12.80 -8.55 19.53
N GLY A 152 13.21 -8.32 20.78
CA GLY A 152 13.63 -9.40 21.69
C GLY A 152 14.90 -10.14 21.23
N TYR A 153 15.64 -9.60 20.25
CA TYR A 153 16.83 -10.26 19.72
C TYR A 153 18.00 -10.16 20.69
N GLY A 154 18.69 -11.28 20.90
CA GLY A 154 19.79 -11.37 21.86
C GLY A 154 19.32 -11.47 23.32
N CYS A 155 18.09 -11.93 23.55
CA CYS A 155 17.51 -12.16 24.87
C CYS A 155 17.30 -13.67 25.10
N PRO A 156 18.36 -14.46 25.38
CA PRO A 156 18.22 -15.89 25.63
C PRO A 156 17.51 -16.15 26.95
N ASP A 157 16.63 -17.16 26.99
CA ASP A 157 15.94 -17.58 28.22
C ASP A 157 16.92 -18.01 29.34
N SER A 158 18.12 -18.44 28.96
CA SER A 158 19.20 -18.84 29.89
C SER A 158 19.92 -17.67 30.56
N ASP A 159 19.82 -16.47 30.00
CA ASP A 159 20.34 -15.24 30.60
C ASP A 159 19.41 -14.04 30.28
N PRO A 160 18.25 -13.96 30.93
CA PRO A 160 17.31 -12.86 30.69
C PRO A 160 17.91 -11.48 31.04
N GLY A 161 18.95 -11.46 31.88
CA GLY A 161 19.62 -10.26 32.35
C GLY A 161 20.41 -9.51 31.27
N ILE A 162 20.71 -10.15 30.14
CA ILE A 162 21.40 -9.52 29.01
C ILE A 162 20.46 -8.81 28.03
N CYS A 163 19.14 -9.03 28.18
CA CYS A 163 18.15 -8.45 27.28
C CYS A 163 18.19 -6.92 27.30
N GLY A 164 18.25 -6.32 26.11
CA GLY A 164 18.40 -4.87 25.95
C GLY A 164 19.74 -4.30 26.42
N LYS A 165 20.77 -5.13 26.67
CA LYS A 165 22.16 -4.69 26.94
C LYS A 165 23.11 -4.92 25.77
N VAL A 166 22.77 -5.83 24.86
CA VAL A 166 23.50 -6.10 23.61
C VAL A 166 22.64 -5.74 22.41
N TRP A 167 23.27 -5.31 21.32
CA TRP A 167 22.59 -4.94 20.06
C TRP A 167 21.41 -3.98 20.28
N THR A 168 21.64 -2.94 21.07
CA THR A 168 20.59 -2.07 21.58
C THR A 168 20.12 -1.04 20.55
N GLY A 169 18.86 -0.62 20.67
CA GLY A 169 18.22 0.39 19.83
C GLY A 169 17.46 -0.23 18.65
N LEU A 170 16.48 0.52 18.15
CA LEU A 170 15.53 0.06 17.13
C LEU A 170 16.25 -0.54 15.90
N PHE A 171 17.24 0.18 15.37
CA PHE A 171 17.99 -0.24 14.19
C PHE A 171 18.71 -1.58 14.40
N ASN A 172 19.51 -1.72 15.48
CA ASN A 172 20.31 -2.93 15.69
C ASN A 172 19.41 -4.15 15.96
N GLN A 173 18.33 -3.96 16.72
CA GLN A 173 17.35 -5.02 16.99
C GLN A 173 16.67 -5.49 15.71
N LEU A 174 16.21 -4.58 14.86
CA LEU A 174 15.62 -4.92 13.55
C LEU A 174 16.63 -5.60 12.63
N TYR A 175 17.83 -5.02 12.46
CA TYR A 175 18.84 -5.52 11.53
C TYR A 175 19.29 -6.94 11.91
N LYS A 176 19.57 -7.16 13.20
CA LYS A 176 20.04 -8.47 13.67
C LYS A 176 18.93 -9.52 13.63
N ALA A 177 17.70 -9.17 14.00
CA ALA A 177 16.57 -10.09 13.91
C ALA A 177 16.27 -10.47 12.44
N ALA A 178 16.21 -9.49 11.54
CA ALA A 178 15.96 -9.73 10.12
C ALA A 178 17.02 -10.62 9.47
N GLY A 179 18.31 -10.32 9.71
CA GLY A 179 19.40 -11.17 9.21
C GLY A 179 19.39 -12.57 9.83
N GLN A 180 18.95 -12.71 11.08
CA GLN A 180 18.80 -14.01 11.72
C GLN A 180 17.69 -14.85 11.06
N PHE A 181 16.59 -14.22 10.65
CA PHE A 181 15.52 -14.92 9.93
C PHE A 181 16.00 -15.48 8.59
N GLN A 182 16.90 -14.80 7.88
CA GLN A 182 17.55 -15.38 6.70
C GLN A 182 18.47 -16.56 7.07
N TRP A 183 19.30 -16.39 8.10
CA TRP A 183 20.25 -17.40 8.54
C TRP A 183 19.61 -18.75 8.95
N TYR A 184 18.40 -18.72 9.50
CA TYR A 184 17.68 -19.95 9.88
C TYR A 184 17.30 -20.85 8.69
N GLY A 185 17.22 -20.29 7.48
CA GLY A 185 16.98 -21.04 6.25
C GLY A 185 18.22 -21.35 5.42
N ASP A 186 19.38 -20.84 5.83
CA ASP A 186 20.62 -21.03 5.07
C ASP A 186 21.14 -22.48 5.24
N PRO A 187 21.42 -23.22 4.15
CA PRO A 187 22.02 -24.55 4.22
C PRO A 187 23.39 -24.59 4.89
N ASN A 188 24.13 -23.49 4.88
CA ASN A 188 25.41 -23.31 5.58
C ASN A 188 25.22 -22.83 7.03
N GLY A 189 23.98 -22.63 7.45
CA GLY A 189 23.60 -22.17 8.77
C GLY A 189 23.83 -23.20 9.88
N SER A 190 23.75 -22.75 11.13
CA SER A 190 23.85 -23.61 12.32
C SER A 190 22.51 -24.23 12.75
N PHE A 191 21.43 -23.95 12.03
CA PHE A 191 20.05 -24.30 12.40
C PHE A 191 19.40 -25.19 11.34
N THR A 192 19.91 -26.43 11.20
CA THR A 192 19.53 -27.33 10.09
C THR A 192 18.56 -28.45 10.47
N TYR A 193 17.97 -28.41 11.66
CA TYR A 193 17.22 -29.54 12.25
C TYR A 193 15.69 -29.50 12.05
N LEU A 194 15.09 -28.32 11.82
CA LEU A 194 13.68 -28.19 11.44
C LEU A 194 13.61 -28.06 9.91
N ARG A 195 13.24 -29.15 9.23
CA ARG A 195 13.23 -29.22 7.76
C ARG A 195 11.81 -29.35 7.22
N PRO A 196 11.39 -28.49 6.27
CA PRO A 196 10.12 -28.66 5.57
C PRO A 196 9.98 -30.07 4.96
N GLY A 197 8.77 -30.61 4.98
CA GLY A 197 8.44 -31.97 4.54
C GLY A 197 8.64 -33.07 5.59
N ARG A 198 9.18 -32.77 6.78
CA ARG A 198 9.35 -33.73 7.87
C ARG A 198 8.32 -33.54 8.98
N VAL A 199 7.98 -34.63 9.66
CA VAL A 199 7.23 -34.57 10.92
C VAL A 199 8.19 -34.08 12.01
N VAL A 200 7.84 -32.96 12.63
CA VAL A 200 8.58 -32.36 13.75
C VAL A 200 7.73 -32.44 15.03
N SER A 201 8.39 -32.42 16.19
CA SER A 201 7.72 -32.42 17.49
C SER A 201 8.18 -31.21 18.31
N VAL A 202 7.26 -30.30 18.60
CA VAL A 202 7.56 -29.01 19.25
C VAL A 202 6.79 -28.90 20.57
N SER A 203 7.43 -28.37 21.61
CA SER A 203 6.86 -28.22 22.95
C SER A 203 5.67 -27.26 22.99
N LEU A 204 4.71 -27.54 23.87
CA LEU A 204 3.55 -26.67 24.09
C LEU A 204 3.84 -25.49 25.03
N HIS A 205 4.84 -25.62 25.91
CA HIS A 205 5.18 -24.61 26.92
C HIS A 205 6.69 -24.58 27.22
N PRO A 206 7.28 -23.41 27.56
CA PRO A 206 8.71 -23.28 27.92
C PRO A 206 9.09 -24.00 29.21
N ASP A 207 8.25 -23.90 30.23
CA ASP A 207 8.48 -24.51 31.54
C ASP A 207 8.18 -26.01 31.49
N ALA A 208 9.25 -26.81 31.41
CA ALA A 208 9.17 -28.26 31.37
C ALA A 208 8.57 -28.87 32.66
N SER A 209 8.65 -28.16 33.80
CA SER A 209 8.10 -28.65 35.07
C SER A 209 6.57 -28.76 35.05
N ARG A 210 5.91 -28.04 34.14
CA ARG A 210 4.45 -28.06 33.97
C ARG A 210 3.93 -29.29 33.25
N ASN A 211 4.82 -30.12 32.70
CA ASN A 211 4.49 -31.36 31.99
C ASN A 211 3.41 -31.20 30.89
N CYS A 212 3.46 -30.08 30.15
CA CYS A 212 2.47 -29.76 29.13
C CYS A 212 2.57 -30.60 27.85
N GLY A 213 3.67 -31.34 27.65
CA GLY A 213 3.88 -32.19 26.48
C GLY A 213 4.30 -31.45 25.20
N LYS A 214 4.27 -32.18 24.08
CA LYS A 214 4.68 -31.72 22.74
C LYS A 214 3.58 -32.02 21.72
N LYS A 215 3.55 -31.26 20.62
CA LYS A 215 2.67 -31.50 19.46
C LYS A 215 3.51 -31.88 18.26
N SER A 216 3.12 -32.96 17.57
CA SER A 216 3.77 -33.43 16.35
C SER A 216 2.95 -33.10 15.11
N PHE A 217 3.60 -32.61 14.06
CA PHE A 217 2.97 -32.21 12.80
C PHE A 217 3.99 -32.15 11.66
N THR A 218 3.53 -32.21 10.42
CA THR A 218 4.39 -32.02 9.24
C THR A 218 4.71 -30.54 9.07
N LEU A 219 5.98 -30.18 9.06
CA LEU A 219 6.46 -28.83 8.79
C LEU A 219 6.37 -28.54 7.28
N LYS A 220 5.75 -27.42 6.87
CA LYS A 220 5.40 -27.17 5.47
C LYS A 220 6.17 -26.02 4.81
N SER A 221 6.71 -25.07 5.58
CA SER A 221 7.48 -23.92 5.05
C SER A 221 8.73 -23.61 5.86
N GLN A 222 9.73 -23.02 5.21
CA GLN A 222 10.97 -22.59 5.87
C GLN A 222 10.69 -21.42 6.83
N ALA A 223 9.84 -20.49 6.46
CA ALA A 223 9.40 -19.36 7.28
C ALA A 223 8.75 -19.81 8.59
N THR A 224 7.94 -20.89 8.55
CA THR A 224 7.38 -21.47 9.77
C THR A 224 8.48 -22.07 10.65
N ALA A 225 9.49 -22.71 10.06
CA ALA A 225 10.67 -23.18 10.79
C ALA A 225 11.39 -22.02 11.48
N ASN A 226 11.60 -20.91 10.76
CA ASN A 226 12.24 -19.70 11.26
C ASN A 226 11.51 -19.10 12.47
N LEU A 227 10.16 -19.12 12.47
CA LEU A 227 9.37 -18.69 13.62
C LEU A 227 9.55 -19.62 14.83
N TYR A 228 9.66 -20.94 14.62
CA TYR A 228 9.96 -21.87 15.72
C TYR A 228 11.39 -21.73 16.24
N TYR A 229 12.35 -21.40 15.40
CA TYR A 229 13.70 -21.04 15.85
C TYR A 229 13.69 -19.77 16.72
N TYR A 230 12.90 -18.78 16.34
CA TYR A 230 12.77 -17.53 17.07
C TYR A 230 11.91 -17.65 18.32
N THR A 231 10.91 -18.53 18.33
CA THR A 231 9.90 -18.68 19.39
C THR A 231 9.43 -20.14 19.45
N PRO A 232 10.08 -20.99 20.25
CA PRO A 232 10.03 -22.45 20.10
C PRO A 232 8.82 -23.13 20.75
N PHE A 233 7.62 -22.57 20.65
CA PHE A 233 6.41 -23.14 21.27
C PHE A 233 5.18 -23.11 20.36
N VAL A 234 4.40 -24.19 20.40
CA VAL A 234 3.11 -24.32 19.71
C VAL A 234 1.99 -23.94 20.67
N PRO A 235 1.01 -23.10 20.27
CA PRO A 235 -0.15 -22.86 21.12
C PRO A 235 -0.99 -24.14 21.30
N ASN A 236 -1.49 -24.35 22.51
CA ASN A 236 -2.45 -25.40 22.80
C ASN A 236 -3.89 -24.97 22.45
N ALA A 237 -4.86 -25.88 22.61
CA ALA A 237 -6.26 -25.62 22.28
C ALA A 237 -6.85 -24.46 23.11
N ALA A 238 -6.52 -24.35 24.39
CA ALA A 238 -7.00 -23.25 25.24
C ALA A 238 -6.53 -21.88 24.72
N ALA A 239 -5.27 -21.76 24.32
CA ALA A 239 -4.72 -20.55 23.72
C ALA A 239 -5.38 -20.19 22.39
N LEU A 240 -5.73 -21.19 21.55
CA LEU A 240 -6.39 -21.00 20.25
C LEU A 240 -7.88 -20.66 20.38
N ASN A 241 -8.57 -21.23 21.37
CA ASN A 241 -9.96 -20.92 21.66
C ASN A 241 -10.12 -19.48 22.23
N ASN A 242 -9.06 -18.92 22.81
CA ASN A 242 -9.03 -17.54 23.31
C ASN A 242 -7.95 -16.71 22.63
N LEU A 243 -8.11 -16.42 21.33
CA LEU A 243 -7.10 -15.74 20.51
C LEU A 243 -6.67 -14.37 21.07
N ARG A 244 -7.56 -13.63 21.74
CA ARG A 244 -7.28 -12.28 22.27
C ARG A 244 -7.08 -12.22 23.78
N GLY A 245 -7.33 -13.31 24.49
CA GLY A 245 -7.13 -13.41 25.93
C GLY A 245 -6.10 -14.45 26.32
N THR A 246 -6.24 -14.89 27.56
CA THR A 246 -5.40 -15.90 28.22
C THR A 246 -6.04 -17.29 28.11
N GLY A 247 -5.21 -18.31 27.93
CA GLY A 247 -5.62 -19.70 28.05
C GLY A 247 -5.30 -20.26 29.45
N ASP A 248 -5.04 -21.56 29.50
CA ASP A 248 -4.67 -22.31 30.70
C ASP A 248 -3.16 -22.22 31.05
N ASN A 249 -2.73 -22.98 32.05
CA ASN A 249 -1.33 -23.03 32.52
C ASN A 249 -0.32 -23.61 31.50
N CYS A 250 -0.80 -24.24 30.41
CA CYS A 250 -0.01 -24.81 29.33
C CYS A 250 -0.05 -23.97 28.05
N SER A 251 -0.67 -22.80 28.11
CA SER A 251 -0.85 -21.91 26.98
C SER A 251 0.42 -21.12 26.65
N SER A 252 0.89 -21.24 25.41
CA SER A 252 1.95 -20.40 24.84
C SER A 252 1.40 -19.45 23.79
N TYR A 253 1.84 -18.19 23.84
CA TYR A 253 1.20 -17.12 23.07
C TYR A 253 2.04 -16.58 21.92
N GLY A 254 3.34 -16.85 21.86
CA GLY A 254 4.24 -16.21 20.89
C GLY A 254 3.82 -16.43 19.43
N ASN A 255 3.84 -17.67 18.95
CA ASN A 255 3.45 -17.99 17.57
C ASN A 255 1.96 -17.74 17.30
N ARG A 256 1.10 -17.91 18.30
CA ARG A 256 -0.32 -17.52 18.21
C ARG A 256 -0.48 -16.02 17.95
N ASN A 257 0.21 -15.18 18.73
CA ASN A 257 0.12 -13.74 18.64
C ASN A 257 0.73 -13.25 17.33
N PHE A 258 1.86 -13.82 16.88
CA PHE A 258 2.41 -13.54 15.55
C PHE A 258 1.35 -13.76 14.47
N TRP A 259 0.80 -14.98 14.40
CA TRP A 259 -0.21 -15.36 13.42
C TRP A 259 -1.44 -14.46 13.46
N ARG A 260 -1.97 -14.22 14.67
CA ARG A 260 -3.14 -13.37 14.89
C ARG A 260 -2.89 -11.92 14.50
N PHE A 261 -1.77 -11.32 14.91
CA PHE A 261 -1.46 -9.93 14.56
C PHE A 261 -1.25 -9.78 13.06
N TYR A 262 -0.56 -10.72 12.41
CA TYR A 262 -0.43 -10.71 10.95
C TYR A 262 -1.80 -10.75 10.28
N TRP A 263 -2.68 -11.66 10.73
CA TRP A 263 -4.03 -11.78 10.21
C TRP A 263 -4.86 -10.51 10.42
N ASP A 264 -4.88 -9.98 11.65
CA ASP A 264 -5.67 -8.81 12.03
C ASP A 264 -5.24 -7.55 11.25
N TRP A 265 -3.97 -7.45 10.85
CA TRP A 265 -3.43 -6.26 10.18
C TRP A 265 -3.32 -6.37 8.66
N PHE A 266 -3.02 -7.56 8.15
CA PHE A 266 -2.62 -7.75 6.76
C PHE A 266 -3.37 -8.90 6.06
N GLY A 267 -4.29 -9.56 6.75
CA GLY A 267 -5.04 -10.71 6.25
C GLY A 267 -4.25 -12.02 6.33
N SER A 268 -4.70 -13.03 5.60
CA SER A 268 -4.13 -14.39 5.66
C SER A 268 -2.59 -14.39 5.53
N PRO A 269 -1.85 -15.01 6.47
CA PRO A 269 -0.41 -15.21 6.34
C PRO A 269 -0.06 -16.33 5.34
N ILE A 270 -1.07 -16.93 4.70
CA ILE A 270 -0.90 -17.92 3.63
C ILE A 270 -1.19 -17.22 2.31
N GLY A 271 -0.13 -16.78 1.64
CA GLY A 271 -0.19 -16.06 0.37
C GLY A 271 0.52 -16.85 -0.71
N GLY A 272 -0.15 -17.87 -1.24
CA GLY A 272 0.43 -18.80 -2.21
C GLY A 272 1.38 -19.83 -1.61
N GLY A 273 1.60 -20.89 -2.38
CA GLY A 273 2.65 -21.89 -2.14
C GLY A 273 3.78 -21.71 -3.14
N PHE A 274 3.85 -22.62 -4.10
CA PHE A 274 4.79 -22.55 -5.22
C PHE A 274 4.22 -21.82 -6.46
N LEU A 275 2.95 -21.41 -6.41
CA LEU A 275 2.26 -20.70 -7.48
C LEU A 275 2.08 -19.24 -7.07
N LEU A 276 2.75 -18.32 -7.76
CA LEU A 276 2.80 -16.91 -7.41
C LEU A 276 2.45 -16.01 -8.62
N LYS A 277 1.84 -14.86 -8.36
CA LYS A 277 1.65 -13.77 -9.31
C LYS A 277 1.85 -12.43 -8.62
N SER A 278 2.09 -11.38 -9.40
CA SER A 278 1.87 -10.00 -8.95
C SER A 278 0.50 -9.52 -9.43
N SER A 279 0.11 -8.31 -9.02
CA SER A 279 -1.14 -7.70 -9.49
C SER A 279 -1.20 -7.49 -11.00
N THR A 280 -0.04 -7.32 -11.62
CA THR A 280 0.13 -6.95 -13.03
C THR A 280 0.67 -8.09 -13.89
N SER A 281 0.94 -9.26 -13.30
CA SER A 281 1.53 -10.39 -14.01
C SER A 281 0.57 -11.58 -14.11
N ASP A 282 0.86 -12.40 -15.11
CA ASP A 282 0.36 -13.76 -15.20
C ASP A 282 0.92 -14.63 -14.06
N PRO A 283 0.32 -15.82 -13.81
CA PRO A 283 0.82 -16.78 -12.83
C PRO A 283 2.19 -17.34 -13.20
N TYR A 284 3.00 -17.61 -12.18
CA TYR A 284 4.29 -18.28 -12.28
C TYR A 284 4.32 -19.48 -11.32
N PHE A 285 5.05 -20.50 -11.72
CA PHE A 285 5.51 -21.56 -10.83
C PHE A 285 6.93 -21.25 -10.37
N ILE A 286 7.20 -21.37 -9.07
CA ILE A 286 8.53 -21.11 -8.49
C ILE A 286 9.20 -22.44 -8.13
N SER A 287 10.41 -22.66 -8.64
CA SER A 287 11.24 -23.80 -8.24
C SER A 287 12.72 -23.49 -8.39
N ASN A 288 13.52 -23.80 -7.36
CA ASN A 288 14.97 -23.58 -7.32
C ASN A 288 15.37 -22.13 -7.71
N ASP A 289 14.72 -21.15 -7.09
CA ASP A 289 14.93 -19.71 -7.34
C ASP A 289 14.69 -19.24 -8.80
N ILE A 290 13.96 -20.05 -9.57
CA ILE A 290 13.54 -19.74 -10.94
C ILE A 290 12.00 -19.62 -10.95
N LYS A 291 11.50 -18.57 -11.58
CA LYS A 291 10.08 -18.40 -11.92
C LYS A 291 9.80 -18.87 -13.34
N TYR A 292 8.85 -19.76 -13.50
CA TYR A 292 8.43 -20.33 -14.78
C TYR A 292 7.06 -19.77 -15.15
N PRO A 293 6.92 -18.99 -16.25
CA PRO A 293 5.63 -18.44 -16.67
C PRO A 293 4.59 -19.54 -16.91
N ILE A 294 3.39 -19.40 -16.35
CA ILE A 294 2.25 -20.29 -16.63
C ILE A 294 1.30 -19.55 -17.56
N THR A 295 1.34 -19.89 -18.85
CA THR A 295 0.48 -19.29 -19.87
C THR A 295 -0.86 -20.02 -20.03
N ASP A 296 -0.96 -21.26 -19.53
CA ASP A 296 -2.19 -22.06 -19.54
C ASP A 296 -2.89 -21.98 -18.17
N PRO A 297 -4.07 -21.34 -18.07
CA PRO A 297 -4.81 -21.25 -16.82
C PRO A 297 -5.21 -22.60 -16.22
N GLU A 298 -5.38 -23.65 -17.04
CA GLU A 298 -5.69 -25.00 -16.55
C GLU A 298 -4.50 -25.63 -15.83
N LEU A 299 -3.27 -25.26 -16.20
CA LEU A 299 -2.07 -25.76 -15.53
C LEU A 299 -2.03 -25.29 -14.06
N VAL A 300 -2.58 -24.12 -13.72
CA VAL A 300 -2.72 -23.67 -12.33
C VAL A 300 -3.62 -24.62 -11.53
N LYS A 301 -4.71 -25.11 -12.13
CA LYS A 301 -5.61 -26.11 -11.50
C LYS A 301 -4.92 -27.46 -11.38
N ASP A 302 -4.21 -27.88 -12.42
CA ASP A 302 -3.45 -29.13 -12.44
C ASP A 302 -2.33 -29.15 -11.39
N LEU A 303 -1.82 -27.98 -10.99
CA LEU A 303 -0.81 -27.79 -9.96
C LEU A 303 -1.39 -27.43 -8.57
N ALA A 304 -2.71 -27.45 -8.38
CA ALA A 304 -3.35 -27.07 -7.11
C ALA A 304 -2.79 -27.75 -5.83
N PRO A 305 -2.31 -29.02 -5.85
CA PRO A 305 -1.66 -29.63 -4.69
C PRO A 305 -0.37 -28.92 -4.24
N LEU A 306 0.24 -28.10 -5.10
CA LEU A 306 1.42 -27.28 -4.81
C LEU A 306 1.07 -25.99 -4.04
N GLY A 307 -0.20 -25.82 -3.67
CA GLY A 307 -0.72 -24.69 -2.92
C GLY A 307 -1.58 -23.76 -3.78
N PRO A 308 -2.31 -22.82 -3.15
CA PRO A 308 -3.10 -21.85 -3.88
C PRO A 308 -2.20 -20.91 -4.69
N LEU A 309 -2.78 -20.25 -5.70
CA LEU A 309 -2.13 -19.13 -6.39
C LEU A 309 -2.09 -17.92 -5.43
N GLY A 310 -0.90 -17.54 -5.01
CA GLY A 310 -0.66 -16.38 -4.15
C GLY A 310 -0.33 -15.13 -4.93
N GLU A 311 -0.74 -13.99 -4.38
CA GLU A 311 -0.35 -12.69 -4.89
C GLU A 311 0.75 -12.08 -4.01
N ILE A 312 1.86 -11.69 -4.63
CA ILE A 312 3.06 -11.12 -4.00
C ILE A 312 3.46 -9.81 -4.69
N SER A 313 4.39 -9.06 -4.11
CA SER A 313 4.92 -7.85 -4.73
C SER A 313 5.66 -8.17 -6.02
N THR A 314 5.58 -7.24 -6.98
CA THR A 314 6.33 -7.34 -8.24
C THR A 314 7.84 -7.40 -8.00
N GLU A 315 8.34 -6.64 -7.03
CA GLU A 315 9.76 -6.60 -6.68
C GLU A 315 10.29 -7.95 -6.17
N TYR A 316 9.52 -8.62 -5.32
CA TYR A 316 9.87 -9.96 -4.85
C TYR A 316 9.76 -10.98 -5.99
N LEU A 317 8.71 -10.91 -6.82
CA LEU A 317 8.57 -11.79 -7.98
C LEU A 317 9.70 -11.59 -8.99
N ASP A 318 10.21 -10.38 -9.16
CA ASP A 318 11.31 -10.05 -10.07
C ASP A 318 12.69 -10.39 -9.52
N SER A 319 12.79 -10.71 -8.24
CA SER A 319 14.03 -11.24 -7.66
C SER A 319 14.39 -12.65 -8.17
N PHE A 320 13.40 -13.42 -8.65
CA PHE A 320 13.59 -14.74 -9.25
C PHE A 320 14.05 -14.65 -10.71
N LYS A 321 14.96 -15.54 -11.10
CA LYS A 321 15.35 -15.68 -12.52
C LYS A 321 14.18 -16.20 -13.34
N THR A 322 13.91 -15.61 -14.49
CA THR A 322 12.83 -16.10 -15.38
C THR A 322 13.32 -17.29 -16.19
N GLY A 323 12.64 -18.43 -16.05
CA GLY A 323 12.87 -19.65 -16.81
C GLY A 323 12.02 -19.71 -18.09
N ILE A 324 12.01 -20.88 -18.71
CA ILE A 324 11.12 -21.18 -19.83
C ILE A 324 9.65 -21.22 -19.38
N PRO A 325 8.66 -20.99 -20.28
CA PRO A 325 7.27 -21.21 -19.95
C PRO A 325 7.02 -22.64 -19.45
N MET A 326 6.31 -22.76 -18.33
CA MET A 326 5.92 -24.04 -17.78
C MET A 326 4.87 -24.69 -18.68
N THR A 327 5.01 -26.00 -18.87
CA THR A 327 4.05 -26.82 -19.61
C THR A 327 3.55 -27.93 -18.69
N LYS A 328 2.66 -28.80 -19.21
CA LYS A 328 2.16 -29.96 -18.46
C LYS A 328 3.20 -31.07 -18.25
N ILE A 329 4.45 -30.89 -18.69
CA ILE A 329 5.54 -31.85 -18.46
C ILE A 329 6.51 -31.33 -17.38
N ILE A 330 6.82 -32.19 -16.41
CA ILE A 330 7.76 -31.92 -15.31
C ILE A 330 8.80 -33.03 -15.24
N LYS A 331 9.91 -32.77 -14.54
CA LYS A 331 10.96 -33.76 -14.33
C LYS A 331 11.58 -33.73 -12.94
N THR A 332 12.23 -34.83 -12.57
CA THR A 332 13.06 -34.91 -11.36
C THR A 332 14.43 -34.29 -11.61
N ALA A 333 15.12 -33.92 -10.52
CA ALA A 333 16.56 -33.75 -10.54
C ALA A 333 17.23 -35.04 -11.09
N PRO A 334 18.30 -34.91 -11.90
CA PRO A 334 18.94 -36.07 -12.50
C PRO A 334 19.64 -36.93 -11.44
N ILE A 335 19.43 -38.24 -11.51
CA ILE A 335 20.21 -39.24 -10.78
C ILE A 335 21.06 -39.96 -11.82
N ASN A 336 22.39 -39.93 -11.68
CA ASN A 336 23.33 -40.48 -12.67
C ASN A 336 23.08 -39.95 -14.10
N ASN A 337 22.85 -38.63 -14.24
CA ASN A 337 22.50 -37.94 -15.49
C ASN A 337 21.16 -38.36 -16.14
N VAL A 338 20.29 -39.08 -15.43
CA VAL A 338 18.96 -39.46 -15.93
C VAL A 338 17.87 -38.77 -15.10
N SER A 339 16.98 -38.04 -15.78
CA SER A 339 15.76 -37.47 -15.19
C SER A 339 14.55 -38.34 -15.50
N THR A 340 13.64 -38.48 -14.53
CA THR A 340 12.33 -39.09 -14.74
C THR A 340 11.33 -38.01 -15.14
N TYR A 341 10.52 -38.27 -16.16
CA TYR A 341 9.54 -37.32 -16.70
C TYR A 341 8.12 -37.68 -16.28
N TYR A 342 7.31 -36.67 -16.00
CA TYR A 342 5.90 -36.83 -15.68
C TYR A 342 5.03 -35.83 -16.45
N PHE A 343 3.85 -36.28 -16.84
CA PHE A 343 2.75 -35.43 -17.28
C PHE A 343 1.88 -35.06 -16.07
N VAL A 344 1.50 -33.80 -15.94
CA VAL A 344 0.65 -33.31 -14.84
C VAL A 344 -0.75 -33.01 -15.36
N SER A 345 -1.74 -33.59 -14.68
CA SER A 345 -3.15 -33.31 -14.95
C SER A 345 -4.02 -33.65 -13.75
N ALA A 346 -5.10 -32.89 -13.54
CA ALA A 346 -6.09 -33.09 -12.50
C ALA A 346 -5.48 -33.23 -11.09
N GLY A 347 -4.45 -32.43 -10.79
CA GLY A 347 -3.77 -32.47 -9.50
C GLY A 347 -2.90 -33.70 -9.29
N LYS A 348 -2.51 -34.42 -10.35
CA LYS A 348 -1.69 -35.65 -10.25
C LYS A 348 -0.55 -35.63 -11.26
N LYS A 349 0.52 -36.36 -10.94
CA LYS A 349 1.65 -36.63 -11.86
C LYS A 349 1.56 -38.05 -12.41
N TYR A 350 1.74 -38.20 -13.72
CA TYR A 350 1.67 -39.45 -14.46
C TYR A 350 3.01 -39.75 -15.09
N LEU A 351 3.57 -40.93 -14.83
CA LEU A 351 4.88 -41.30 -15.37
C LEU A 351 4.85 -41.37 -16.90
N LEU A 352 5.80 -40.70 -17.55
CA LEU A 352 6.07 -40.84 -18.98
C LEU A 352 7.20 -41.85 -19.18
N ALA A 353 6.97 -42.85 -20.04
CA ALA A 353 7.92 -43.91 -20.34
C ALA A 353 9.19 -43.37 -21.01
N ASN A 354 9.02 -42.43 -21.93
CA ASN A 354 10.07 -41.78 -22.70
C ASN A 354 9.55 -40.49 -23.36
N CYS A 355 10.43 -39.79 -24.07
CA CYS A 355 10.08 -38.53 -24.74
C CYS A 355 9.31 -38.71 -26.05
N GLU A 356 9.28 -39.90 -26.64
CA GLU A 356 8.43 -40.20 -27.79
C GLU A 356 6.95 -40.19 -27.38
N GLN A 357 6.63 -40.77 -26.22
CA GLN A 357 5.30 -40.71 -25.63
C GLN A 357 4.88 -39.26 -25.36
N ALA A 358 5.77 -38.43 -24.80
CA ALA A 358 5.52 -37.00 -24.63
C ALA A 358 5.20 -36.31 -25.97
N THR A 359 6.02 -36.57 -27.00
CA THR A 359 5.86 -35.99 -28.35
C THR A 359 4.51 -36.37 -28.96
N SER A 360 4.08 -37.62 -28.78
CA SER A 360 2.78 -38.11 -29.26
C SER A 360 1.58 -37.42 -28.58
N MET A 361 1.77 -36.90 -27.36
CA MET A 361 0.81 -36.09 -26.61
C MET A 361 0.93 -34.59 -26.92
N GLY A 362 1.78 -34.20 -27.89
CA GLY A 362 2.07 -32.81 -28.21
C GLY A 362 2.96 -32.08 -27.18
N LEU A 363 3.66 -32.84 -26.33
CA LEU A 363 4.55 -32.31 -25.28
C LEU A 363 6.02 -32.44 -25.70
N ASP A 364 6.87 -31.57 -25.16
CA ASP A 364 8.30 -31.53 -25.44
C ASP A 364 9.11 -31.71 -24.14
N CYS A 365 9.86 -32.80 -24.03
CA CYS A 365 10.73 -33.08 -22.89
C CYS A 365 11.78 -31.99 -22.64
N ALA A 366 12.25 -31.30 -23.68
CA ALA A 366 13.19 -30.20 -23.51
C ALA A 366 12.58 -29.04 -22.70
N LYS A 367 11.25 -28.94 -22.70
CA LYS A 367 10.48 -27.95 -21.94
C LYS A 367 10.05 -28.44 -20.55
N ALA A 368 10.50 -29.61 -20.12
CA ALA A 368 10.15 -30.15 -18.81
C ALA A 368 10.82 -29.35 -17.68
N VAL A 369 10.00 -28.77 -16.81
CA VAL A 369 10.46 -28.01 -15.64
C VAL A 369 10.87 -28.97 -14.52
N GLN A 370 12.05 -28.75 -13.93
CA GLN A 370 12.52 -29.55 -12.81
C GLN A 370 11.85 -29.10 -11.50
N LEU A 371 11.23 -30.03 -10.79
CA LEU A 371 10.64 -29.79 -9.46
C LEU A 371 11.59 -30.22 -8.34
N THR A 372 11.49 -29.57 -7.18
CA THR A 372 12.13 -30.04 -5.95
C THR A 372 11.44 -31.29 -5.43
N GLN A 373 12.10 -32.05 -4.54
CA GLN A 373 11.49 -33.24 -3.96
C GLN A 373 10.19 -32.92 -3.19
N VAL A 374 10.16 -31.82 -2.43
CA VAL A 374 8.97 -31.37 -1.70
C VAL A 374 7.80 -31.09 -2.65
N GLN A 375 8.07 -30.47 -3.80
CA GLN A 375 7.05 -30.19 -4.82
C GLN A 375 6.57 -31.49 -5.50
N LEU A 376 7.48 -32.41 -5.79
CA LEU A 376 7.11 -33.72 -6.32
C LEU A 376 6.24 -34.49 -5.33
N ASP A 377 6.60 -34.53 -4.05
CA ASP A 377 5.86 -35.26 -3.02
C ASP A 377 4.46 -34.68 -2.77
N ALA A 378 4.30 -33.37 -2.98
CA ALA A 378 3.00 -32.70 -2.91
C ALA A 378 2.05 -33.09 -4.06
N LEU A 379 2.56 -33.63 -5.19
CA LEU A 379 1.74 -34.12 -6.31
C LEU A 379 1.53 -35.64 -6.21
N PRO A 380 0.30 -36.13 -5.97
CA PRO A 380 0.00 -37.57 -5.99
C PRO A 380 0.29 -38.23 -7.34
N THR A 381 0.80 -39.47 -7.31
CA THR A 381 1.08 -40.24 -8.53
C THR A 381 -0.20 -40.89 -9.08
N GLY A 382 -0.49 -40.65 -10.36
CA GLY A 382 -1.57 -41.32 -11.10
C GLY A 382 -1.17 -42.68 -11.68
N PRO A 383 -2.13 -43.49 -12.16
CA PRO A 383 -1.84 -44.77 -12.81
C PRO A 383 -1.06 -44.58 -14.12
N TYR A 384 -0.17 -45.51 -14.44
CA TYR A 384 0.65 -45.48 -15.68
C TYR A 384 -0.22 -45.69 -16.95
N ARG A 385 0.01 -44.92 -18.03
CA ARG A 385 -0.87 -44.84 -19.24
C ARG A 385 -0.09 -44.76 -20.57
N PRO A 386 0.24 -45.89 -21.23
CA PRO A 386 1.02 -45.90 -22.48
C PRO A 386 0.24 -45.63 -23.79
N ASP A 387 -1.06 -45.30 -23.75
CA ASP A 387 -2.03 -45.47 -24.85
C ASP A 387 -2.54 -44.21 -25.60
N ILE A 388 -1.97 -43.01 -25.41
CA ILE A 388 -2.56 -41.74 -25.88
C ILE A 388 -2.08 -41.34 -27.32
N THR A 389 -2.82 -41.70 -28.40
CA THR A 389 -2.71 -41.10 -29.78
C THR A 389 -4.06 -41.12 -30.56
N ALA A 390 -4.38 -40.08 -31.37
CA ALA A 390 -5.78 -39.71 -31.73
C ALA A 390 -6.44 -40.29 -33.02
N VAL A 391 -5.71 -40.79 -34.03
CA VAL A 391 -6.32 -41.42 -35.23
C VAL A 391 -5.47 -42.61 -35.69
N ALA A 392 -6.10 -43.77 -35.84
CA ALA A 392 -5.46 -45.01 -36.25
C ALA A 392 -6.03 -45.54 -37.57
N LYS A 393 -5.17 -46.13 -38.40
CA LYS A 393 -5.54 -46.90 -39.60
C LYS A 393 -5.08 -48.34 -39.44
N THR A 394 -5.86 -49.30 -39.93
CA THR A 394 -5.42 -50.70 -39.95
C THR A 394 -4.19 -50.86 -40.85
N ILE A 395 -3.24 -51.70 -40.44
CA ILE A 395 -2.18 -52.20 -41.34
C ILE A 395 -2.85 -53.21 -42.29
N PRO A 396 -2.98 -52.92 -43.59
CA PRO A 396 -3.64 -53.84 -44.50
C PRO A 396 -2.75 -55.06 -44.75
N VAL A 397 -3.31 -56.26 -44.50
CA VAL A 397 -2.76 -57.51 -45.02
C VAL A 397 -3.42 -57.72 -46.38
N ALA A 398 -2.64 -57.72 -47.46
CA ALA A 398 -3.19 -57.76 -48.81
C ALA A 398 -4.10 -59.00 -49.03
N PRO A 399 -5.21 -58.87 -49.79
CA PRO A 399 -5.69 -57.70 -50.52
C PRO A 399 -6.77 -56.96 -49.71
N ALA A 400 -6.39 -55.96 -48.91
CA ALA A 400 -7.35 -55.15 -48.15
C ALA A 400 -6.99 -53.66 -48.23
N VAL A 401 -8.01 -52.80 -48.26
CA VAL A 401 -7.87 -51.35 -48.16
C VAL A 401 -7.85 -50.98 -46.67
N ALA A 402 -7.05 -49.98 -46.27
CA ALA A 402 -6.97 -49.56 -44.88
C ALA A 402 -8.31 -48.98 -44.37
N SER A 403 -8.77 -49.45 -43.22
CA SER A 403 -9.92 -48.91 -42.51
C SER A 403 -9.47 -47.87 -41.49
N TYR A 404 -10.18 -46.74 -41.45
CA TYR A 404 -9.83 -45.60 -40.59
C TYR A 404 -10.74 -45.55 -39.37
N PHE A 405 -10.15 -45.32 -38.21
CA PHE A 405 -10.85 -45.25 -36.94
C PHE A 405 -10.42 -44.02 -36.15
N LEU A 406 -11.41 -43.36 -35.54
CA LEU A 406 -11.14 -42.50 -34.40
C LEU A 406 -11.01 -43.41 -33.17
N VAL A 407 -9.90 -43.27 -32.44
CA VAL A 407 -9.52 -44.21 -31.38
C VAL A 407 -9.39 -43.49 -30.05
N THR A 408 -9.89 -44.13 -29.00
CA THR A 408 -9.72 -43.76 -27.59
C THR A 408 -9.21 -44.99 -26.82
N ASP A 409 -9.11 -44.91 -25.49
CA ASP A 409 -8.66 -46.01 -24.62
C ASP A 409 -9.59 -47.24 -24.64
N LYS A 410 -10.89 -47.05 -24.93
CA LYS A 410 -11.90 -48.12 -24.84
C LYS A 410 -12.64 -48.39 -26.12
N ILE A 411 -12.74 -47.40 -27.00
CA ILE A 411 -13.59 -47.50 -28.19
C ILE A 411 -12.85 -47.11 -29.48
N LYS A 412 -13.23 -47.77 -30.57
CA LYS A 412 -12.94 -47.37 -31.95
C LYS A 412 -14.23 -47.02 -32.68
N ILE A 413 -14.23 -45.92 -33.43
CA ILE A 413 -15.38 -45.47 -34.23
C ILE A 413 -14.96 -45.48 -35.70
N PRO A 414 -15.67 -46.21 -36.60
CA PRO A 414 -15.39 -46.18 -38.03
C PRO A 414 -15.50 -44.76 -38.59
N LEU A 415 -14.49 -44.33 -39.35
CA LEU A 415 -14.40 -42.99 -39.92
C LEU A 415 -14.39 -43.04 -41.45
N ASP A 416 -15.27 -42.27 -42.09
CA ASP A 416 -15.26 -42.03 -43.54
C ASP A 416 -14.34 -40.84 -43.86
N CYS A 417 -13.29 -41.08 -44.63
CA CYS A 417 -12.28 -40.07 -44.96
C CYS A 417 -12.81 -38.90 -45.80
N THR A 418 -13.91 -39.05 -46.53
CA THR A 418 -14.54 -37.94 -47.24
C THR A 418 -15.24 -36.97 -46.29
N LYS A 419 -15.70 -37.46 -45.13
CA LYS A 419 -16.32 -36.67 -44.07
C LYS A 419 -15.32 -36.21 -43.02
N ALA A 420 -14.20 -36.91 -42.85
CA ALA A 420 -13.16 -36.60 -41.88
C ALA A 420 -12.59 -35.16 -42.02
N THR A 421 -12.49 -34.66 -43.25
CA THR A 421 -12.02 -33.30 -43.56
C THR A 421 -12.94 -32.22 -42.98
N THR A 422 -14.25 -32.48 -42.90
CA THR A 422 -15.22 -31.55 -42.30
C THR A 422 -15.06 -31.40 -40.78
N LEU A 423 -14.40 -32.37 -40.13
CA LEU A 423 -14.01 -32.35 -38.72
C LEU A 423 -12.55 -31.92 -38.51
N GLY A 424 -11.83 -31.57 -39.59
CA GLY A 424 -10.42 -31.19 -39.54
C GLY A 424 -9.42 -32.35 -39.55
N PHE A 425 -9.86 -33.61 -39.67
CA PHE A 425 -8.96 -34.76 -39.74
C PHE A 425 -8.45 -35.03 -41.15
N LYS A 426 -7.16 -35.33 -41.26
CA LYS A 426 -6.51 -35.75 -42.51
C LYS A 426 -6.15 -37.23 -42.41
N CYS A 427 -6.91 -38.10 -43.07
CA CYS A 427 -6.68 -39.55 -43.05
C CYS A 427 -5.26 -39.94 -43.50
N GLU A 428 -4.63 -39.14 -44.36
CA GLU A 428 -3.24 -39.29 -44.79
C GLU A 428 -2.24 -39.33 -43.63
N LYS A 429 -2.58 -38.72 -42.48
CA LYS A 429 -1.74 -38.63 -41.27
C LYS A 429 -2.08 -39.69 -40.20
N ALA A 430 -2.98 -40.62 -40.48
CA ALA A 430 -3.38 -41.65 -39.52
C ALA A 430 -2.23 -42.60 -39.16
N VAL A 431 -2.10 -42.93 -37.88
CA VAL A 431 -1.10 -43.87 -37.34
C VAL A 431 -1.41 -45.27 -37.83
N ALA A 432 -0.44 -45.97 -38.41
CA ALA A 432 -0.62 -47.37 -38.77
C ALA A 432 -0.63 -48.24 -37.51
N THR A 433 -1.76 -48.87 -37.22
CA THR A 433 -1.99 -49.64 -36.00
C THR A 433 -2.33 -51.09 -36.36
N PRO A 434 -1.67 -52.10 -35.74
CA PRO A 434 -2.00 -53.51 -35.96
C PRO A 434 -3.47 -53.80 -35.68
N ALA A 435 -4.07 -54.67 -36.50
CA ALA A 435 -5.48 -55.06 -36.35
C ALA A 435 -5.79 -55.61 -34.94
N THR A 436 -4.86 -56.37 -34.36
CA THR A 436 -4.98 -56.92 -33.00
C THR A 436 -5.16 -55.85 -31.91
N GLN A 437 -4.50 -54.70 -32.05
CA GLN A 437 -4.64 -53.59 -31.10
C GLN A 437 -5.96 -52.84 -31.30
N LEU A 438 -6.40 -52.70 -32.55
CA LEU A 438 -7.69 -52.07 -32.85
C LEU A 438 -8.86 -52.98 -32.45
N ASP A 439 -8.74 -54.29 -32.60
CA ASP A 439 -9.79 -55.26 -32.27
C ASP A 439 -9.96 -55.46 -30.77
N ALA A 440 -8.94 -55.12 -29.97
CA ALA A 440 -9.05 -55.01 -28.51
C ALA A 440 -9.96 -53.84 -28.06
N LEU A 441 -10.27 -52.90 -28.95
CA LEU A 441 -11.15 -51.76 -28.66
C LEU A 441 -12.60 -52.07 -29.05
N THR A 442 -13.53 -51.62 -28.21
CA THR A 442 -14.96 -51.81 -28.46
C THR A 442 -15.39 -50.97 -29.67
N THR A 443 -15.95 -51.61 -30.69
CA THR A 443 -16.41 -50.90 -31.89
C THR A 443 -17.74 -50.21 -31.59
N SER A 444 -17.75 -48.88 -31.58
CA SER A 444 -18.99 -48.09 -31.48
C SER A 444 -19.45 -47.72 -32.88
N ARG A 445 -20.59 -48.29 -33.31
CA ARG A 445 -21.21 -47.99 -34.61
C ARG A 445 -22.26 -46.89 -34.42
N LEU A 446 -22.10 -45.77 -35.11
CA LEU A 446 -23.13 -44.75 -35.21
C LEU A 446 -24.31 -45.32 -36.02
N THR A 447 -25.53 -45.24 -35.50
CA THR A 447 -26.71 -45.86 -36.12
C THR A 447 -27.19 -45.08 -37.35
N PRO A 448 -27.91 -45.71 -38.30
CA PRO A 448 -28.33 -45.09 -39.57
C PRO A 448 -29.24 -43.85 -39.43
N ALA A 449 -29.84 -43.61 -38.26
CA ALA A 449 -30.61 -42.39 -37.99
C ALA A 449 -29.72 -41.14 -37.80
N THR A 450 -28.40 -41.32 -37.66
CA THR A 450 -27.38 -40.26 -37.54
C THR A 450 -26.28 -40.44 -38.60
N THR A 451 -26.62 -40.26 -39.88
CA THR A 451 -25.71 -40.46 -41.03
C THR A 451 -24.60 -39.41 -41.21
N GLY A 452 -24.27 -38.65 -40.18
CA GLY A 452 -23.09 -37.78 -40.19
C GLY A 452 -22.61 -37.51 -38.78
N ILE A 453 -21.31 -37.72 -38.53
CA ILE A 453 -20.63 -37.07 -37.42
C ILE A 453 -20.85 -35.56 -37.64
N SER A 454 -21.74 -34.98 -36.86
CA SER A 454 -21.94 -33.53 -36.89
C SER A 454 -20.78 -32.89 -36.14
N PRO A 455 -20.25 -31.76 -36.64
CA PRO A 455 -19.29 -30.96 -35.90
C PRO A 455 -19.94 -30.24 -34.71
N LEU A 456 -21.27 -30.14 -34.63
CA LEU A 456 -21.96 -29.51 -33.50
C LEU A 456 -22.23 -30.54 -32.39
N ILE A 457 -21.58 -30.39 -31.25
CA ILE A 457 -21.80 -31.17 -30.04
C ILE A 457 -22.74 -30.38 -29.13
N VAL A 458 -23.74 -31.05 -28.56
CA VAL A 458 -24.67 -30.48 -27.57
C VAL A 458 -24.67 -31.37 -26.35
N ASN A 459 -24.23 -30.84 -25.22
CA ASN A 459 -24.23 -31.57 -23.94
C ASN A 459 -25.61 -31.51 -23.27
N ALA A 460 -25.84 -32.39 -22.30
CA ALA A 460 -27.09 -32.46 -21.54
C ALA A 460 -27.41 -31.19 -20.73
N ASP A 461 -26.38 -30.41 -20.37
CA ASP A 461 -26.52 -29.11 -19.69
C ASP A 461 -26.82 -27.95 -20.66
N GLY A 462 -27.00 -28.25 -21.96
CA GLY A 462 -27.27 -27.27 -23.00
C GLY A 462 -26.03 -26.55 -23.53
N THR A 463 -24.82 -26.87 -23.04
CA THR A 463 -23.58 -26.31 -23.60
C THR A 463 -23.29 -26.87 -24.98
N ARG A 464 -22.74 -26.03 -25.85
CA ARG A 464 -22.59 -26.33 -27.28
C ARG A 464 -21.18 -26.06 -27.76
N TYR A 465 -20.67 -26.96 -28.60
CA TYR A 465 -19.32 -26.87 -29.15
C TYR A 465 -19.36 -27.18 -30.64
N LEU A 466 -18.58 -26.44 -31.42
CA LEU A 466 -18.39 -26.68 -32.84
C LEU A 466 -16.96 -27.18 -33.06
N ILE A 467 -16.82 -28.32 -33.73
CA ILE A 467 -15.53 -28.83 -34.20
C ILE A 467 -15.32 -28.33 -35.63
N SER A 468 -14.32 -27.48 -35.85
CA SER A 468 -13.99 -26.98 -37.17
C SER A 468 -12.51 -26.71 -37.29
N ALA A 469 -11.94 -26.94 -38.48
CA ALA A 469 -10.53 -26.67 -38.78
C ALA A 469 -9.52 -27.30 -37.78
N GLY A 470 -9.87 -28.41 -37.13
CA GLY A 470 -9.00 -29.07 -36.14
C GLY A 470 -9.01 -28.43 -34.75
N GLU A 471 -9.95 -27.53 -34.49
CA GLU A 471 -10.15 -26.87 -33.20
C GLU A 471 -11.55 -27.15 -32.66
N LYS A 472 -11.71 -27.05 -31.34
CA LYS A 472 -13.02 -26.96 -30.67
C LYS A 472 -13.33 -25.52 -30.33
N HIS A 473 -14.52 -25.07 -30.72
CA HIS A 473 -15.03 -23.72 -30.49
C HIS A 473 -16.28 -23.83 -29.62
N GLU A 474 -16.32 -23.15 -28.47
CA GLU A 474 -17.54 -23.09 -27.68
C GLU A 474 -18.54 -22.11 -28.32
N VAL A 475 -19.83 -22.44 -28.30
CA VAL A 475 -20.89 -21.66 -28.95
C VAL A 475 -21.72 -20.95 -27.89
N LEU A 476 -21.80 -19.62 -27.99
CA LEU A 476 -22.52 -18.80 -27.02
C LEU A 476 -24.03 -19.01 -27.12
N ASP A 477 -24.62 -18.77 -28.30
CA ASP A 477 -26.06 -18.85 -28.54
C ASP A 477 -26.42 -19.02 -30.03
N ASP A 478 -27.72 -19.18 -30.34
CA ASP A 478 -28.19 -19.33 -31.73
C ASP A 478 -27.98 -18.08 -32.57
N ILE A 479 -28.05 -16.90 -31.95
CA ILE A 479 -27.80 -15.63 -32.62
C ILE A 479 -26.33 -15.57 -33.06
N SER A 480 -25.42 -16.13 -32.28
CA SER A 480 -23.99 -16.22 -32.60
C SER A 480 -23.71 -17.22 -33.72
N LEU A 481 -24.45 -18.33 -33.80
CA LEU A 481 -24.38 -19.25 -34.94
C LEU A 481 -24.88 -18.59 -36.24
N ALA A 482 -26.03 -17.91 -36.16
CA ALA A 482 -26.60 -17.18 -37.29
C ALA A 482 -25.69 -16.06 -37.80
N ASP A 483 -25.03 -15.32 -36.89
CA ASP A 483 -24.06 -14.27 -37.21
C ASP A 483 -22.87 -14.79 -38.03
N LYS A 484 -22.48 -16.05 -37.81
CA LYS A 484 -21.41 -16.73 -38.57
C LYS A 484 -21.91 -17.55 -39.77
N ALA A 485 -23.19 -17.41 -40.14
CA ALA A 485 -23.85 -18.19 -41.20
C ALA A 485 -23.72 -19.72 -41.00
N ILE A 486 -23.64 -20.19 -39.75
CA ILE A 486 -23.60 -21.61 -39.41
C ILE A 486 -25.04 -22.10 -39.27
N THR A 487 -25.56 -22.74 -40.32
CA THR A 487 -26.91 -23.33 -40.34
C THR A 487 -27.06 -24.41 -39.26
N THR A 488 -28.24 -24.50 -38.64
CA THR A 488 -28.58 -25.49 -37.60
C THR A 488 -28.21 -26.91 -38.04
N ARG A 489 -27.23 -27.50 -37.34
CA ARG A 489 -26.78 -28.87 -37.57
C ARG A 489 -27.44 -29.80 -36.55
N THR A 490 -27.79 -31.02 -36.95
CA THR A 490 -28.21 -32.06 -36.01
C THR A 490 -27.08 -32.28 -34.99
N PRO A 491 -27.36 -32.41 -33.68
CA PRO A 491 -26.32 -32.67 -32.69
C PRO A 491 -25.53 -33.95 -32.98
N SER A 492 -24.22 -33.91 -32.72
CA SER A 492 -23.32 -35.05 -32.84
C SER A 492 -23.68 -36.11 -31.80
N PRO A 493 -23.64 -37.41 -32.15
CA PRO A 493 -23.70 -38.48 -31.15
C PRO A 493 -22.41 -38.59 -30.31
N LEU A 494 -21.35 -37.85 -30.67
CA LEU A 494 -20.08 -37.83 -29.95
C LEU A 494 -20.05 -36.75 -28.86
N THR A 495 -19.27 -37.00 -27.81
CA THR A 495 -19.12 -36.07 -26.68
C THR A 495 -17.89 -35.19 -26.85
N LEU A 496 -17.81 -34.05 -26.15
CA LEU A 496 -16.62 -33.21 -26.15
C LEU A 496 -15.36 -33.97 -25.70
N ASN A 497 -15.50 -34.94 -24.78
CA ASN A 497 -14.37 -35.74 -24.29
C ASN A 497 -13.69 -36.56 -25.41
N THR A 498 -14.46 -36.95 -26.44
CA THR A 498 -13.94 -37.62 -27.64
C THR A 498 -12.93 -36.76 -28.40
N PHE A 499 -12.98 -35.43 -28.22
CA PHE A 499 -12.11 -34.44 -28.86
C PHE A 499 -11.21 -33.71 -27.85
N SER A 500 -10.93 -34.33 -26.71
CA SER A 500 -10.09 -33.76 -25.64
C SER A 500 -8.69 -33.36 -26.14
N TYR A 501 -8.16 -34.06 -27.15
CA TYR A 501 -6.87 -33.81 -27.78
C TYR A 501 -6.83 -32.63 -28.76
N LEU A 502 -7.98 -32.11 -29.23
CA LEU A 502 -7.99 -30.94 -30.10
C LEU A 502 -7.70 -29.66 -29.30
N PRO A 503 -6.94 -28.70 -29.85
CA PRO A 503 -6.79 -27.38 -29.24
C PRO A 503 -8.11 -26.60 -29.26
N TRP A 504 -8.22 -25.62 -28.35
CA TRP A 504 -9.32 -24.66 -28.35
C TRP A 504 -9.08 -23.58 -29.39
N GLY A 505 -10.14 -23.21 -30.12
CA GLY A 505 -10.18 -22.07 -31.04
C GLY A 505 -10.99 -20.89 -30.49
N ALA A 506 -11.17 -19.84 -31.29
CA ALA A 506 -12.01 -18.69 -30.92
C ALA A 506 -13.48 -19.13 -30.75
N PRO A 507 -14.20 -18.63 -29.73
CA PRO A 507 -15.60 -19.02 -29.52
C PRO A 507 -16.49 -18.49 -30.64
N ILE A 508 -17.61 -19.18 -30.88
CA ILE A 508 -18.67 -18.71 -31.75
C ILE A 508 -19.60 -17.81 -30.93
N ALA A 509 -19.27 -16.52 -30.89
CA ALA A 509 -20.00 -15.50 -30.17
C ALA A 509 -20.20 -14.26 -31.06
N LYS A 510 -21.41 -13.69 -31.03
CA LYS A 510 -21.71 -12.44 -31.73
C LYS A 510 -21.05 -11.26 -31.03
N ASP A 511 -20.41 -10.39 -31.81
CA ASP A 511 -19.78 -9.16 -31.30
C ASP A 511 -20.77 -8.26 -30.54
N GLY A 512 -20.32 -7.65 -29.45
CA GLY A 512 -21.13 -6.81 -28.58
C GLY A 512 -22.08 -7.59 -27.65
N SER A 513 -21.84 -8.88 -27.43
CA SER A 513 -22.62 -9.68 -26.48
C SER A 513 -22.06 -9.60 -25.06
N LEU A 514 -22.96 -9.44 -24.08
CA LEU A 514 -22.74 -9.57 -22.64
C LEU A 514 -23.25 -10.95 -22.19
N PHE A 515 -22.41 -11.73 -21.53
CA PHE A 515 -22.73 -13.08 -21.08
C PHE A 515 -21.90 -13.48 -19.87
N VAL A 516 -22.30 -14.58 -19.21
CA VAL A 516 -21.58 -15.12 -18.05
C VAL A 516 -20.48 -16.06 -18.51
N ASN A 517 -19.25 -15.80 -18.05
CA ASN A 517 -18.20 -16.81 -17.98
C ASN A 517 -18.57 -17.81 -16.87
N ARG A 518 -18.90 -19.04 -17.28
CA ARG A 518 -19.43 -20.09 -16.38
C ARG A 518 -18.45 -20.51 -15.30
N ASP A 519 -17.14 -20.37 -15.54
CA ASP A 519 -16.11 -20.84 -14.62
C ASP A 519 -15.78 -19.76 -13.59
N LEU A 520 -15.64 -18.51 -14.04
CA LEU A 520 -15.39 -17.37 -13.17
C LEU A 520 -16.64 -16.89 -12.43
N LYS A 521 -17.84 -17.32 -12.88
CA LYS A 521 -19.14 -16.82 -12.40
C LYS A 521 -19.24 -15.30 -12.48
N ARG A 522 -18.69 -14.72 -13.56
CA ARG A 522 -18.65 -13.29 -13.82
C ARG A 522 -19.16 -12.98 -15.21
N GLU A 523 -19.76 -11.81 -15.37
CA GLU A 523 -20.14 -11.31 -16.68
C GLU A 523 -18.93 -10.72 -17.40
N GLY A 524 -18.89 -10.93 -18.72
CA GLY A 524 -17.92 -10.32 -19.61
C GLY A 524 -18.57 -9.96 -20.94
N VAL A 525 -17.82 -9.21 -21.74
CA VAL A 525 -18.26 -8.78 -23.08
C VAL A 525 -17.28 -9.26 -24.12
N ILE A 526 -17.78 -9.57 -25.32
CA ILE A 526 -16.94 -9.77 -26.48
C ILE A 526 -17.06 -8.57 -27.42
N VAL A 527 -15.93 -7.93 -27.74
CA VAL A 527 -15.85 -6.75 -28.61
C VAL A 527 -14.63 -6.87 -29.52
N ASP A 528 -14.85 -6.69 -30.81
CA ASP A 528 -13.86 -6.83 -31.88
C ASP A 528 -13.11 -8.19 -31.81
N GLY A 529 -13.88 -9.25 -31.55
CA GLY A 529 -13.34 -10.61 -31.43
C GLY A 529 -12.46 -10.84 -30.19
N LYS A 530 -12.37 -9.88 -29.26
CA LYS A 530 -11.69 -10.03 -27.96
C LYS A 530 -12.70 -10.09 -26.82
N TYR A 531 -12.46 -10.97 -25.88
CA TYR A 531 -13.25 -11.12 -24.67
C TYR A 531 -12.65 -10.31 -23.52
N PHE A 532 -13.47 -9.51 -22.86
CA PHE A 532 -13.12 -8.75 -21.67
C PHE A 532 -14.01 -9.17 -20.52
N ASP A 533 -13.42 -9.73 -19.46
CA ASP A 533 -14.10 -9.88 -18.17
C ASP A 533 -14.46 -8.48 -17.62
N ILE A 534 -15.63 -8.36 -16.99
CA ILE A 534 -15.96 -7.15 -16.22
C ILE A 534 -15.72 -7.45 -14.74
N LYS A 535 -14.92 -6.62 -14.07
CA LYS A 535 -14.72 -6.75 -12.63
C LYS A 535 -16.07 -6.63 -11.89
N PRO A 536 -16.36 -7.46 -10.87
CA PRO A 536 -17.64 -7.43 -10.15
C PRO A 536 -18.02 -6.04 -9.63
N GLU A 537 -17.05 -5.32 -9.09
CA GLU A 537 -17.22 -3.95 -8.60
C GLU A 537 -17.57 -2.97 -9.73
N THR A 538 -16.95 -3.08 -10.89
CA THR A 538 -17.25 -2.25 -12.08
C THR A 538 -18.61 -2.60 -12.67
N ARG A 539 -18.98 -3.89 -12.67
CA ARG A 539 -20.28 -4.35 -13.13
C ARG A 539 -21.42 -3.85 -12.26
N ALA A 540 -21.16 -3.65 -10.96
CA ALA A 540 -22.12 -3.07 -10.01
C ALA A 540 -22.30 -1.55 -10.18
N ASP A 541 -21.30 -0.85 -10.72
CA ASP A 541 -21.33 0.61 -10.86
C ASP A 541 -22.18 1.10 -12.04
N ALA A 542 -22.30 0.29 -13.10
CA ALA A 542 -23.00 0.65 -14.32
C ALA A 542 -23.83 -0.50 -14.88
N ASP A 543 -24.91 -0.16 -15.57
CA ASP A 543 -25.80 -1.14 -16.21
C ASP A 543 -25.36 -1.42 -17.65
N PHE A 544 -24.48 -2.40 -17.80
CA PHE A 544 -23.93 -2.82 -19.10
C PHE A 544 -24.99 -3.33 -20.08
N THR A 545 -26.19 -3.71 -19.60
CA THR A 545 -27.28 -4.18 -20.47
C THR A 545 -27.82 -3.06 -21.38
N LYS A 546 -27.51 -1.79 -21.07
CA LYS A 546 -27.86 -0.63 -21.91
C LYS A 546 -27.02 -0.51 -23.18
N TRP A 547 -25.82 -1.10 -23.18
CA TRP A 547 -24.83 -0.92 -24.25
C TRP A 547 -24.47 -2.22 -24.98
N PHE A 548 -24.80 -3.37 -24.38
CA PHE A 548 -24.47 -4.68 -24.91
C PHE A 548 -25.70 -5.57 -25.05
N ARG A 549 -25.67 -6.46 -26.04
CA ARG A 549 -26.69 -7.48 -26.22
C ARG A 549 -26.57 -8.50 -25.10
N VAL A 550 -27.60 -8.65 -24.28
CA VAL A 550 -27.64 -9.70 -23.25
C VAL A 550 -27.85 -11.07 -23.89
N SER A 551 -26.98 -12.03 -23.55
CA SER A 551 -27.16 -13.44 -23.91
C SER A 551 -27.49 -14.25 -22.66
N THR A 552 -28.42 -15.19 -22.79
CA THR A 552 -28.71 -16.22 -21.78
C THR A 552 -27.72 -17.38 -21.86
N GLY A 553 -26.94 -17.45 -22.93
CA GLY A 553 -25.86 -18.39 -23.10
C GLY A 553 -24.68 -18.08 -22.18
N THR A 554 -23.81 -19.06 -22.03
CA THR A 554 -22.61 -18.97 -21.20
C THR A 554 -21.44 -19.59 -21.95
N LEU A 555 -20.24 -19.08 -21.70
CA LEU A 555 -18.99 -19.66 -22.20
C LEU A 555 -18.10 -20.02 -21.02
N SER A 556 -17.26 -21.03 -21.18
CA SER A 556 -16.22 -21.39 -20.22
C SER A 556 -14.98 -20.52 -20.39
N SER A 557 -14.16 -20.40 -19.35
CA SER A 557 -12.86 -19.71 -19.45
C SER A 557 -11.97 -20.36 -20.50
N ILE A 558 -12.04 -21.68 -20.63
CA ILE A 558 -11.22 -22.41 -21.58
C ILE A 558 -11.69 -22.21 -23.02
N GLY A 559 -13.00 -22.10 -23.27
CA GLY A 559 -13.56 -21.73 -24.57
C GLY A 559 -13.29 -20.28 -24.99
N LEU A 560 -12.97 -19.41 -24.03
CA LEU A 560 -12.60 -18.02 -24.24
C LEU A 560 -11.08 -17.79 -24.37
N SER A 561 -10.25 -18.80 -24.07
CA SER A 561 -8.80 -18.65 -23.86
C SER A 561 -8.03 -18.05 -25.05
N THR A 562 -8.51 -18.24 -26.27
CA THR A 562 -7.89 -17.73 -27.50
C THR A 562 -8.25 -16.28 -27.83
N VAL A 563 -9.30 -15.75 -27.20
CA VAL A 563 -9.79 -14.37 -27.41
C VAL A 563 -9.75 -13.53 -26.15
N ALA A 564 -9.35 -14.10 -25.01
CA ALA A 564 -9.26 -13.39 -23.74
C ALA A 564 -8.28 -12.21 -23.85
N ALA A 565 -8.75 -11.01 -23.52
CA ALA A 565 -7.91 -9.84 -23.40
C ALA A 565 -7.00 -9.97 -22.16
N LEU A 566 -5.84 -9.33 -22.23
CA LEU A 566 -4.84 -9.34 -21.15
C LEU A 566 -5.35 -8.68 -19.85
N SER A 567 -6.41 -7.88 -19.90
CA SER A 567 -6.91 -7.16 -18.74
C SER A 567 -8.45 -7.07 -18.74
N PRO A 568 -9.08 -7.21 -17.56
CA PRO A 568 -10.52 -7.00 -17.42
C PRO A 568 -10.87 -5.52 -17.57
N ILE A 569 -12.11 -5.26 -17.96
CA ILE A 569 -12.72 -3.92 -17.85
C ILE A 569 -12.87 -3.62 -16.36
N THR A 570 -12.21 -2.54 -15.94
CA THR A 570 -12.35 -1.95 -14.61
C THR A 570 -12.98 -0.57 -14.72
N SER A 571 -13.20 0.12 -13.61
CA SER A 571 -13.77 1.46 -13.60
C SER A 571 -12.74 2.56 -13.86
N LEU A 572 -11.48 2.21 -14.10
CA LEU A 572 -10.43 3.09 -14.55
C LEU A 572 -9.61 2.37 -15.63
N VAL A 573 -9.66 2.88 -16.85
CA VAL A 573 -9.04 2.25 -18.02
C VAL A 573 -8.12 3.21 -18.74
N ILE A 574 -7.17 2.66 -19.47
CA ILE A 574 -6.33 3.39 -20.42
C ILE A 574 -6.58 2.80 -21.81
N ASP A 575 -6.73 3.65 -22.81
CA ASP A 575 -6.92 3.21 -24.19
C ASP A 575 -5.59 3.09 -24.96
N GLU A 576 -5.68 2.66 -26.23
CA GLU A 576 -4.51 2.45 -27.09
C GLU A 576 -3.79 3.77 -27.43
N ASP A 577 -4.47 4.91 -27.26
CA ASP A 577 -3.94 6.26 -27.43
C ASP A 577 -3.38 6.86 -26.13
N SER A 578 -3.23 6.03 -25.08
CA SER A 578 -2.74 6.41 -23.75
C SER A 578 -3.60 7.44 -23.01
N VAL A 579 -4.88 7.57 -23.38
CA VAL A 579 -5.85 8.41 -22.67
C VAL A 579 -6.51 7.60 -21.57
N ARG A 580 -6.63 8.20 -20.38
CA ARG A 580 -7.25 7.56 -19.22
C ARG A 580 -8.72 7.94 -19.10
N TRP A 581 -9.53 6.97 -18.70
CA TRP A 581 -10.98 7.10 -18.58
C TRP A 581 -11.46 6.47 -17.29
N THR A 582 -12.36 7.13 -16.59
CA THR A 582 -13.01 6.61 -15.39
C THR A 582 -14.50 6.41 -15.66
N LEU A 583 -15.07 5.34 -15.09
CA LEU A 583 -16.46 4.99 -15.32
C LEU A 583 -17.39 5.89 -14.51
N SER A 584 -18.53 6.21 -15.10
CA SER A 584 -19.72 6.73 -14.44
C SER A 584 -20.92 5.83 -14.77
N ASP A 585 -22.10 6.15 -14.24
CA ASP A 585 -23.32 5.39 -14.55
C ASP A 585 -23.88 5.64 -15.96
N THR A 586 -23.37 6.66 -16.65
CA THR A 586 -23.80 7.04 -18.00
C THR A 586 -22.76 6.73 -19.08
N GLY A 587 -21.53 6.41 -18.68
CA GLY A 587 -20.43 6.11 -19.60
C GLY A 587 -19.07 6.54 -19.06
N TRP A 588 -18.10 6.71 -19.96
CA TRP A 588 -16.73 7.08 -19.65
C TRP A 588 -16.55 8.58 -19.42
N ILE A 589 -15.75 8.96 -18.42
CA ILE A 589 -15.33 10.33 -18.12
C ILE A 589 -13.82 10.40 -18.33
N LYS A 590 -13.34 11.40 -19.06
CA LYS A 590 -11.90 11.57 -19.32
C LYS A 590 -11.15 11.92 -18.03
N VAL A 591 -9.98 11.34 -17.81
CA VAL A 591 -9.08 11.66 -16.69
C VAL A 591 -7.81 12.33 -17.23
N THR A 592 -7.53 13.52 -16.73
CA THR A 592 -6.32 14.32 -17.05
C THR A 592 -5.39 14.49 -15.85
N ASP A 593 -5.82 14.06 -14.66
CA ASP A 593 -4.94 13.90 -13.51
C ASP A 593 -3.80 12.92 -13.86
N ASN A 594 -2.60 13.26 -13.43
CA ASN A 594 -1.37 12.49 -13.65
C ASN A 594 -0.81 11.89 -12.35
N SER A 595 -1.56 11.97 -11.26
CA SER A 595 -1.20 11.43 -9.95
C SER A 595 -1.17 9.90 -9.94
N GLU A 596 -0.50 9.32 -8.94
CA GLU A 596 -0.23 7.88 -8.84
C GLU A 596 -1.46 6.99 -8.95
N TRP A 597 -2.62 7.43 -8.43
CA TRP A 597 -3.84 6.61 -8.46
C TRP A 597 -4.28 6.26 -9.89
N THR A 598 -3.95 7.11 -10.87
CA THR A 598 -4.30 6.92 -12.29
C THR A 598 -3.49 5.81 -12.97
N LYS A 599 -2.38 5.36 -12.37
CA LYS A 599 -1.55 4.27 -12.89
C LYS A 599 -2.17 2.88 -12.73
N GLN A 600 -3.23 2.78 -11.93
CA GLN A 600 -4.00 1.55 -11.76
C GLN A 600 -4.90 1.24 -12.98
N ALA A 601 -4.91 2.10 -14.00
CA ALA A 601 -5.72 1.96 -15.18
C ALA A 601 -5.41 0.68 -15.96
N THR A 602 -6.44 -0.10 -16.31
CA THR A 602 -6.28 -1.30 -17.14
C THR A 602 -6.39 -0.97 -18.63
N LEU A 603 -5.54 -1.61 -19.45
CA LEU A 603 -5.57 -1.39 -20.90
C LEU A 603 -6.83 -2.01 -21.52
N ILE A 604 -7.56 -1.24 -22.31
CA ILE A 604 -8.67 -1.72 -23.16
C ILE A 604 -8.48 -1.26 -24.61
N THR A 605 -9.16 -1.92 -25.56
CA THR A 605 -9.12 -1.49 -26.97
C THR A 605 -10.00 -0.28 -27.21
N ASN A 606 -9.64 0.51 -28.24
CA ASN A 606 -10.47 1.64 -28.69
C ASN A 606 -11.89 1.19 -29.11
N ALA A 607 -12.03 -0.04 -29.64
CA ALA A 607 -13.32 -0.61 -29.97
C ALA A 607 -14.19 -0.89 -28.73
N ALA A 608 -13.60 -1.40 -27.64
CA ALA A 608 -14.30 -1.64 -26.38
C ALA A 608 -14.68 -0.33 -25.69
N LEU A 609 -13.78 0.66 -25.68
CA LEU A 609 -14.04 1.99 -25.11
C LEU A 609 -15.29 2.64 -25.75
N ARG A 610 -15.39 2.62 -27.09
CA ARG A 610 -16.46 3.28 -27.86
C ARG A 610 -17.85 2.63 -27.73
N LYS A 611 -17.97 1.46 -27.10
CA LYS A 611 -19.29 0.84 -26.84
C LYS A 611 -20.09 1.60 -25.78
N LEU A 612 -19.41 2.34 -24.89
CA LEU A 612 -20.06 3.17 -23.88
C LEU A 612 -20.02 4.64 -24.32
N PRO A 613 -21.02 5.46 -23.96
CA PRO A 613 -20.99 6.90 -24.18
C PRO A 613 -19.79 7.56 -23.50
N ILE A 614 -19.32 8.67 -24.06
CA ILE A 614 -18.27 9.50 -23.46
C ILE A 614 -18.90 10.80 -22.95
N SER A 615 -18.66 11.12 -21.68
CA SER A 615 -19.09 12.35 -21.03
C SER A 615 -18.20 13.54 -21.40
N GLU A 616 -18.78 14.73 -21.42
CA GLU A 616 -18.03 16.00 -21.55
C GLU A 616 -17.33 16.41 -20.24
N GLN A 617 -17.70 15.80 -19.11
CA GLN A 617 -17.01 16.03 -17.83
C GLN A 617 -15.58 15.48 -17.89
N ILE A 618 -14.69 16.13 -17.14
CA ILE A 618 -13.27 15.75 -17.05
C ILE A 618 -12.88 15.67 -15.58
N VAL A 619 -12.20 14.58 -15.20
CA VAL A 619 -11.50 14.49 -13.93
C VAL A 619 -10.12 15.13 -14.08
N THR A 620 -9.89 16.24 -13.39
CA THR A 620 -8.60 16.93 -13.28
C THR A 620 -7.98 16.61 -11.91
N GLY A 621 -6.74 17.07 -11.67
CA GLY A 621 -6.09 16.90 -10.36
C GLY A 621 -6.59 17.88 -9.28
N ASP A 622 -7.54 18.75 -9.62
CA ASP A 622 -8.00 19.90 -8.84
C ASP A 622 -9.53 20.11 -9.01
N ASN A 623 -10.33 19.08 -8.71
CA ASN A 623 -11.78 19.14 -8.87
C ASN A 623 -12.55 18.52 -7.71
N PHE A 624 -13.85 18.76 -7.67
CA PHE A 624 -14.72 18.00 -6.78
C PHE A 624 -15.16 16.70 -7.44
N VAL A 625 -15.11 15.61 -6.68
CA VAL A 625 -15.60 14.30 -7.11
C VAL A 625 -16.60 13.74 -6.11
N ARG A 626 -17.57 12.98 -6.63
CA ARG A 626 -18.57 12.29 -5.82
C ARG A 626 -18.87 10.94 -6.43
N ALA A 627 -18.94 9.91 -5.59
CA ALA A 627 -19.46 8.61 -6.02
C ALA A 627 -20.99 8.64 -6.13
N LYS A 628 -21.52 8.02 -7.18
CA LYS A 628 -22.97 7.82 -7.32
C LYS A 628 -23.58 7.17 -6.06
N GLY A 629 -24.74 7.70 -5.64
CA GLY A 629 -25.46 7.20 -4.46
C GLY A 629 -24.83 7.60 -3.12
N GLN A 630 -23.70 8.31 -3.12
CA GLN A 630 -23.07 8.85 -1.92
C GLN A 630 -23.33 10.35 -1.80
N ASN A 631 -23.61 10.81 -0.57
CA ASN A 631 -23.84 12.23 -0.29
C ASN A 631 -22.53 13.01 -0.08
N THR A 632 -21.44 12.32 0.24
CA THR A 632 -20.15 12.95 0.51
C THR A 632 -19.51 13.42 -0.80
N ILE A 633 -19.20 14.71 -0.86
CA ILE A 633 -18.41 15.30 -1.95
C ILE A 633 -16.98 15.45 -1.44
N TYR A 634 -16.03 15.04 -2.26
CA TYR A 634 -14.60 15.11 -1.97
C TYR A 634 -13.95 16.17 -2.85
N LEU A 635 -12.98 16.88 -2.30
CA LEU A 635 -12.00 17.63 -3.09
C LEU A 635 -10.89 16.65 -3.47
N LEU A 636 -10.63 16.51 -4.77
CA LEU A 636 -9.44 15.85 -5.31
C LEU A 636 -8.34 16.91 -5.41
N ASP A 637 -7.27 16.70 -4.68
CA ASP A 637 -6.10 17.59 -4.60
C ASP A 637 -4.85 16.75 -4.35
N GLU A 638 -3.77 17.04 -5.06
CA GLU A 638 -2.49 16.31 -5.00
C GLU A 638 -2.64 14.77 -5.10
N GLY A 639 -3.59 14.30 -5.91
CA GLY A 639 -3.84 12.87 -6.12
C GLY A 639 -4.52 12.15 -4.95
N GLN A 640 -5.10 12.90 -4.01
CA GLN A 640 -5.86 12.36 -2.88
C GLN A 640 -7.24 13.00 -2.81
N ILE A 641 -8.23 12.26 -2.32
CA ILE A 641 -9.57 12.79 -2.03
C ILE A 641 -9.75 13.13 -0.56
N ARG A 642 -10.22 14.34 -0.30
CA ARG A 642 -10.49 14.87 1.04
C ARG A 642 -11.95 15.22 1.16
N ALA A 643 -12.64 14.64 2.14
CA ALA A 643 -14.07 14.90 2.34
C ALA A 643 -14.31 16.38 2.64
N THR A 644 -15.32 16.98 2.00
CA THR A 644 -15.76 18.35 2.27
C THR A 644 -16.89 18.34 3.30
N TYR A 645 -17.00 19.39 4.12
CA TYR A 645 -17.99 19.43 5.20
C TYR A 645 -19.39 19.82 4.72
N ASN A 646 -19.54 20.90 3.95
CA ASN A 646 -20.82 21.40 3.45
C ASN A 646 -20.68 22.15 2.11
N ALA A 647 -21.78 22.67 1.56
CA ALA A 647 -21.78 23.41 0.29
C ALA A 647 -21.04 24.75 0.35
N ALA A 648 -21.21 25.51 1.43
CA ALA A 648 -20.55 26.81 1.61
C ALA A 648 -19.02 26.67 1.62
N ASP A 649 -18.47 25.65 2.28
CA ASP A 649 -17.04 25.37 2.27
C ASP A 649 -16.54 25.04 0.84
N ARG A 650 -17.35 24.37 0.03
CA ARG A 650 -17.01 24.07 -1.37
C ARG A 650 -17.01 25.30 -2.26
N GLU A 651 -17.84 26.31 -1.99
CA GLU A 651 -17.77 27.58 -2.71
C GLU A 651 -16.43 28.26 -2.48
N ILE A 652 -15.88 28.18 -1.26
CA ILE A 652 -14.56 28.72 -0.93
C ILE A 652 -13.46 27.93 -1.65
N PHE A 653 -13.47 26.60 -1.54
CA PHE A 653 -12.47 25.76 -2.23
C PHE A 653 -12.60 25.79 -3.75
N GLY A 654 -13.78 26.10 -4.28
CA GLY A 654 -14.05 26.18 -5.71
C GLY A 654 -13.37 27.36 -6.40
N VAL A 655 -12.94 28.37 -5.62
CA VAL A 655 -12.22 29.53 -6.16
C VAL A 655 -10.86 29.07 -6.71
N GLY A 656 -10.70 29.20 -8.02
CA GLY A 656 -9.46 28.82 -8.71
C GLY A 656 -9.42 27.39 -9.26
N LEU A 657 -10.43 26.56 -8.97
CA LEU A 657 -10.55 25.25 -9.62
C LEU A 657 -10.94 25.41 -11.09
N SER A 658 -10.39 24.53 -11.93
CA SER A 658 -10.76 24.45 -13.35
C SER A 658 -12.26 24.15 -13.55
N ASN A 659 -12.87 23.39 -12.63
CA ASN A 659 -14.32 23.15 -12.58
C ASN A 659 -14.79 22.90 -11.13
N ALA A 660 -15.69 23.76 -10.65
CA ALA A 660 -16.26 23.66 -9.31
C ALA A 660 -17.51 22.75 -9.22
N VAL A 661 -18.03 22.23 -10.34
CA VAL A 661 -19.16 21.29 -10.34
C VAL A 661 -18.64 19.89 -9.99
N PRO A 662 -19.18 19.21 -8.97
CA PRO A 662 -18.75 17.86 -8.63
C PRO A 662 -18.94 16.87 -9.78
N VAL A 663 -17.85 16.23 -10.20
CA VAL A 663 -17.85 15.18 -11.21
C VAL A 663 -18.38 13.88 -10.58
N SER A 664 -19.40 13.30 -11.19
CA SER A 664 -20.03 12.08 -10.69
C SER A 664 -19.33 10.86 -11.25
N ILE A 665 -18.55 10.17 -10.42
CA ILE A 665 -17.80 8.96 -10.81
C ILE A 665 -18.41 7.71 -10.17
N ALA A 666 -18.00 6.55 -10.68
CA ALA A 666 -18.37 5.26 -10.12
C ALA A 666 -17.80 5.06 -8.69
N PRO A 667 -18.54 4.43 -7.77
CA PRO A 667 -18.04 4.04 -6.46
C PRO A 667 -16.71 3.28 -6.48
N SER A 668 -16.52 2.31 -7.39
CA SER A 668 -15.23 1.63 -7.47
C SER A 668 -14.10 2.55 -7.95
N SER A 669 -14.38 3.53 -8.83
CA SER A 669 -13.39 4.53 -9.24
C SER A 669 -12.97 5.43 -8.07
N LEU A 670 -13.92 5.89 -7.26
CA LEU A 670 -13.62 6.70 -6.06
C LEU A 670 -12.73 5.92 -5.07
N ASN A 671 -12.87 4.60 -4.99
CA ASN A 671 -12.06 3.76 -4.10
C ASN A 671 -10.61 3.55 -4.60
N LEU A 672 -10.32 3.82 -5.87
CA LEU A 672 -8.95 3.81 -6.39
C LEU A 672 -8.16 5.04 -5.96
N ILE A 673 -8.84 6.13 -5.59
CA ILE A 673 -8.21 7.38 -5.18
C ILE A 673 -7.90 7.35 -3.68
N PRO A 674 -6.63 7.55 -3.27
CA PRO A 674 -6.25 7.60 -1.86
C PRO A 674 -7.12 8.59 -1.07
N LYS A 675 -7.70 8.11 0.04
CA LYS A 675 -8.48 8.96 0.95
C LYS A 675 -7.58 9.60 1.98
N SER A 676 -7.80 10.88 2.21
CA SER A 676 -7.12 11.65 3.24
C SER A 676 -8.12 12.32 4.18
N VAL A 677 -7.59 13.00 5.17
CA VAL A 677 -8.35 13.66 6.23
C VAL A 677 -9.24 14.77 5.67
N MET A 678 -10.41 14.97 6.30
CA MET A 678 -11.40 15.97 5.92
C MET A 678 -10.74 17.35 5.71
N ILE A 679 -11.18 18.09 4.68
CA ILE A 679 -10.69 19.43 4.40
C ILE A 679 -11.68 20.50 4.90
N LEU A 680 -11.16 21.55 5.53
CA LEU A 680 -11.89 22.69 6.08
C LEU A 680 -11.20 23.98 5.60
N PRO A 681 -11.96 25.02 5.21
CA PRO A 681 -11.37 26.25 4.74
C PRO A 681 -10.48 26.91 5.80
N PRO A 682 -9.32 27.49 5.43
CA PRO A 682 -8.55 28.34 6.33
C PRO A 682 -9.42 29.46 6.94
N GLY A 683 -9.17 29.81 8.20
CA GLY A 683 -9.98 30.77 8.97
C GLY A 683 -11.24 30.16 9.61
N THR A 684 -11.59 28.91 9.32
CA THR A 684 -12.73 28.25 9.96
C THR A 684 -12.47 28.08 11.46
N VAL A 685 -13.38 28.60 12.30
CA VAL A 685 -13.33 28.42 13.75
C VAL A 685 -14.05 27.12 14.12
N VAL A 686 -13.37 26.24 14.84
CA VAL A 686 -13.86 24.89 15.17
C VAL A 686 -13.81 24.66 16.67
N LYS A 687 -14.75 23.85 17.17
CA LYS A 687 -14.74 23.35 18.55
C LYS A 687 -14.83 21.83 18.55
N ASN A 688 -13.88 21.17 19.21
CA ASN A 688 -13.95 19.74 19.41
C ASN A 688 -15.06 19.39 20.41
N LYS A 689 -16.05 18.61 19.98
CA LYS A 689 -17.22 18.22 20.81
C LYS A 689 -16.84 17.45 22.08
N LYS A 690 -15.72 16.71 22.07
CA LYS A 690 -15.29 15.85 23.18
C LYS A 690 -14.37 16.60 24.16
N THR A 691 -13.37 17.32 23.64
CA THR A 691 -12.36 17.99 24.47
C THR A 691 -12.71 19.43 24.81
N ASN A 692 -13.72 20.01 24.17
CA ASN A 692 -14.07 21.43 24.21
C ASN A 692 -12.98 22.41 23.70
N VAL A 693 -11.85 21.90 23.21
CA VAL A 693 -10.79 22.72 22.60
C VAL A 693 -11.36 23.48 21.40
N VAL A 694 -11.12 24.79 21.37
CA VAL A 694 -11.47 25.69 20.27
C VAL A 694 -10.21 26.05 19.50
N GLY A 695 -10.29 26.13 18.18
CA GLY A 695 -9.16 26.51 17.33
C GLY A 695 -9.59 27.11 16.01
N ILE A 696 -8.62 27.66 15.29
CA ILE A 696 -8.76 28.21 13.94
C ILE A 696 -8.01 27.28 12.98
N ILE A 697 -8.66 26.90 11.88
CA ILE A 697 -8.03 26.10 10.82
C ILE A 697 -7.06 26.99 10.04
N GLU A 698 -5.81 26.55 9.93
CA GLU A 698 -4.72 27.28 9.26
C GLU A 698 -4.13 26.42 8.15
N GLY A 699 -4.75 26.45 6.97
CA GLY A 699 -4.33 25.64 5.82
C GLY A 699 -4.85 24.20 5.86
N GLY A 700 -4.21 23.33 5.08
CA GLY A 700 -4.72 21.98 4.82
C GLY A 700 -4.60 20.97 5.98
N SER A 701 -3.73 21.19 6.97
CA SER A 701 -3.44 20.18 8.00
C SER A 701 -3.02 20.74 9.37
N ARG A 702 -3.15 22.06 9.56
CA ARG A 702 -2.77 22.74 10.81
C ARG A 702 -3.98 23.43 11.41
N MET A 703 -4.07 23.36 12.74
CA MET A 703 -4.99 24.15 13.55
C MET A 703 -4.18 24.91 14.59
N VAL A 704 -4.58 26.15 14.85
CA VAL A 704 -4.05 26.98 15.95
C VAL A 704 -5.10 27.00 17.05
N THR A 705 -4.74 26.56 18.26
CA THR A 705 -5.67 26.47 19.38
C THR A 705 -5.84 27.80 20.11
N LEU A 706 -7.04 28.04 20.65
CA LEU A 706 -7.35 29.22 21.45
C LEU A 706 -7.29 28.84 22.94
N GLY A 707 -6.32 29.39 23.66
CA GLY A 707 -6.15 29.24 25.09
C GLY A 707 -6.73 30.41 25.89
N GLU A 708 -6.70 30.33 27.22
CA GLU A 708 -7.25 31.36 28.12
C GLU A 708 -6.55 32.73 27.96
N THR A 709 -5.26 32.71 27.66
CA THR A 709 -4.44 33.91 27.46
C THR A 709 -4.33 34.32 25.99
N SER A 710 -5.00 33.61 25.07
CA SER A 710 -5.02 34.01 23.67
C SER A 710 -5.63 35.40 23.53
N MET A 711 -5.15 36.15 22.55
CA MET A 711 -5.72 37.44 22.21
C MET A 711 -7.23 37.33 21.95
N GLN A 712 -7.99 38.32 22.41
CA GLN A 712 -9.42 38.39 22.12
C GLN A 712 -9.61 38.81 20.66
N LEU A 713 -10.03 37.86 19.84
CA LEU A 713 -10.46 38.06 18.48
C LEU A 713 -11.99 37.99 18.42
N THR A 714 -12.60 38.87 17.63
CA THR A 714 -14.00 38.70 17.24
C THR A 714 -14.04 37.61 16.18
N LEU A 715 -14.31 36.39 16.63
CA LEU A 715 -14.32 35.20 15.79
C LEU A 715 -15.76 34.76 15.48
N PRO A 716 -16.00 34.18 14.29
CA PRO A 716 -17.25 33.49 14.01
C PRO A 716 -17.57 32.42 15.07
N ALA A 717 -18.86 32.11 15.21
CA ALA A 717 -19.31 31.06 16.12
C ALA A 717 -18.60 29.72 15.79
N PRO A 718 -17.97 29.05 16.79
CA PRO A 718 -17.22 27.82 16.53
C PRO A 718 -18.11 26.70 16.01
N ARG A 719 -17.70 26.11 14.89
CA ARG A 719 -18.35 24.93 14.32
C ARG A 719 -18.06 23.69 15.20
N PRO A 720 -19.07 23.00 15.74
CA PRO A 720 -18.83 21.84 16.59
C PRO A 720 -18.48 20.60 15.73
N LEU A 721 -17.27 20.07 15.88
CA LEU A 721 -16.75 18.92 15.12
C LEU A 721 -16.32 17.77 16.04
N THR A 722 -16.39 16.54 15.53
CA THR A 722 -15.88 15.36 16.25
C THR A 722 -14.35 15.29 16.20
N SER A 723 -13.72 14.54 17.13
CA SER A 723 -12.27 14.31 17.07
C SER A 723 -11.83 13.64 15.77
N LEU A 724 -12.66 12.78 15.16
CA LEU A 724 -12.34 12.13 13.88
C LEU A 724 -12.35 13.14 12.72
N GLN A 725 -13.28 14.08 12.72
CA GLN A 725 -13.32 15.17 11.73
C GLN A 725 -12.09 16.08 11.84
N LEU A 726 -11.51 16.22 13.03
CA LEU A 726 -10.34 17.05 13.28
C LEU A 726 -9.01 16.28 13.23
N VAL A 727 -9.01 14.97 12.97
CA VAL A 727 -7.81 14.11 13.08
C VAL A 727 -6.66 14.54 12.15
N GLY A 728 -7.00 15.23 11.05
CA GLY A 728 -6.05 15.77 10.09
C GLY A 728 -5.42 17.11 10.46
N TYR A 729 -5.92 17.74 11.52
CA TYR A 729 -5.49 19.07 11.94
C TYR A 729 -4.73 18.94 13.25
N ASN A 730 -3.41 18.92 13.12
CA ASN A 730 -2.54 18.86 14.30
C ASN A 730 -2.52 20.22 14.98
N ASP A 731 -2.64 20.21 16.31
CA ASP A 731 -2.38 21.37 17.15
C ASP A 731 -0.86 21.57 17.25
N LEU A 732 -0.36 22.51 16.45
CA LEU A 732 1.07 22.81 16.40
C LEU A 732 1.44 24.01 17.29
N GLU A 733 0.47 24.85 17.64
CA GLU A 733 0.70 26.11 18.36
C GLU A 733 -0.60 26.64 18.98
N VAL A 734 -0.52 27.16 20.20
CA VAL A 734 -1.57 27.96 20.83
C VAL A 734 -1.45 29.41 20.35
N LEU A 735 -2.56 30.03 19.96
CA LEU A 735 -2.59 31.43 19.54
C LEU A 735 -2.02 32.33 20.65
N GLY A 736 -0.97 33.09 20.30
CA GLY A 736 -0.32 34.00 21.23
C GLY A 736 -1.24 35.10 21.76
N SER A 737 -0.81 35.76 22.83
CA SER A 737 -1.60 36.80 23.52
C SER A 737 -1.57 38.17 22.85
N PHE A 738 -0.63 38.40 21.93
CA PHE A 738 -0.34 39.75 21.42
C PHE A 738 -0.06 39.82 19.93
N LYS A 739 0.75 38.88 19.38
CA LYS A 739 1.37 39.05 18.06
C LYS A 739 0.91 37.98 17.08
N VAL A 740 0.57 38.41 15.87
CA VAL A 740 0.37 37.54 14.73
C VAL A 740 1.29 37.96 13.59
N LYS A 741 1.61 37.01 12.71
CA LYS A 741 2.33 37.28 11.47
C LYS A 741 1.40 37.00 10.29
N CYS A 742 1.13 38.03 9.50
CA CYS A 742 0.24 38.01 8.34
C CYS A 742 1.04 38.47 7.12
N ASP A 743 1.08 37.66 6.07
CA ASP A 743 1.82 37.95 4.82
C ASP A 743 3.27 38.45 5.02
N GLY A 744 3.98 37.87 5.99
CA GLY A 744 5.35 38.29 6.31
C GLY A 744 5.48 39.36 7.39
N ASP A 745 4.45 40.17 7.63
CA ASP A 745 4.46 41.29 8.55
C ASP A 745 3.94 40.94 9.94
N ILE A 746 4.51 41.60 10.97
CA ILE A 746 4.11 41.39 12.37
C ILE A 746 3.10 42.46 12.78
N PHE A 747 1.97 42.01 13.31
CA PHE A 747 0.92 42.87 13.84
C PHE A 747 0.72 42.62 15.33
N LEU A 748 0.36 43.66 16.07
CA LEU A 748 -0.23 43.52 17.40
C LEU A 748 -1.74 43.44 17.29
N VAL A 749 -2.33 42.53 18.05
CA VAL A 749 -3.79 42.37 18.09
C VAL A 749 -4.33 43.03 19.34
N SER A 750 -5.22 44.00 19.16
CA SER A 750 -5.95 44.67 20.23
C SER A 750 -7.33 45.03 19.73
N ASP A 751 -8.34 44.96 20.61
CA ASP A 751 -9.73 45.29 20.27
C ASP A 751 -10.25 44.56 19.00
N SER A 752 -9.84 43.30 18.82
CA SER A 752 -10.13 42.48 17.62
C SER A 752 -9.61 43.03 16.28
N GLN A 753 -8.63 43.95 16.30
CA GLN A 753 -8.03 44.54 15.10
C GLN A 753 -6.53 44.21 14.97
N LEU A 754 -6.03 44.17 13.74
CA LEU A 754 -4.59 44.10 13.44
C LEU A 754 -4.00 45.51 13.42
N HIS A 755 -3.10 45.80 14.35
CA HIS A 755 -2.36 47.05 14.40
C HIS A 755 -0.96 46.86 13.88
N SER A 756 -0.57 47.68 12.90
CA SER A 756 0.82 47.72 12.44
C SER A 756 1.73 48.14 13.59
N ILE A 757 2.91 47.54 13.68
CA ILE A 757 3.89 47.86 14.71
C ILE A 757 5.30 47.75 14.12
N PRO A 758 6.20 48.72 14.35
CA PRO A 758 7.59 48.58 13.96
C PRO A 758 8.24 47.34 14.60
N VAL A 759 9.03 46.58 13.83
CA VAL A 759 9.67 45.33 14.28
C VAL A 759 10.51 45.53 15.56
N ALA A 760 11.17 46.68 15.72
CA ALA A 760 11.92 47.01 16.93
C ALA A 760 11.01 47.11 18.16
N THR A 761 9.86 47.76 18.03
CA THR A 761 8.88 47.94 19.12
C THR A 761 8.12 46.64 19.41
N ALA A 762 7.86 45.81 18.41
CA ALA A 762 7.22 44.51 18.60
C ALA A 762 8.02 43.55 19.50
N ARG A 763 9.34 43.78 19.66
CA ARG A 763 10.21 43.03 20.59
C ARG A 763 9.95 43.37 22.06
N GLU A 764 9.39 44.53 22.34
CA GLU A 764 9.04 44.93 23.71
C GLU A 764 7.79 44.20 24.21
N TYR A 765 6.97 43.65 23.31
CA TYR A 765 5.81 42.84 23.65
C TYR A 765 6.19 41.34 23.73
N PRO A 766 5.62 40.57 24.66
CA PRO A 766 6.03 39.20 24.92
C PRO A 766 5.51 38.22 23.85
N GLY A 767 6.05 37.00 23.86
CA GLY A 767 5.61 35.90 22.99
C GLY A 767 6.23 35.92 21.57
N ARG A 768 6.07 34.81 20.84
CA ARG A 768 6.36 34.74 19.40
C ARG A 768 5.13 35.20 18.62
N ALA A 769 5.33 35.66 17.37
CA ALA A 769 4.22 35.97 16.49
C ALA A 769 3.67 34.67 15.90
N THR A 770 2.40 34.36 16.15
CA THR A 770 1.73 33.19 15.57
C THR A 770 1.49 33.45 14.09
N VAL A 771 1.96 32.55 13.23
CA VAL A 771 1.82 32.71 11.77
C VAL A 771 0.41 32.30 11.36
N LEU A 772 -0.31 33.21 10.71
CA LEU A 772 -1.66 33.00 10.20
C LEU A 772 -1.67 33.07 8.67
N SER A 773 -2.59 32.33 8.07
CA SER A 773 -2.89 32.34 6.63
C SER A 773 -3.51 33.68 6.21
N PRO A 774 -3.32 34.11 4.95
CA PRO A 774 -3.94 35.34 4.45
C PRO A 774 -5.45 35.39 4.68
N GLU A 775 -6.13 34.26 4.50
CA GLU A 775 -7.58 34.13 4.68
C GLU A 775 -7.98 34.39 6.13
N THR A 776 -7.26 33.80 7.09
CA THR A 776 -7.49 34.08 8.52
C THR A 776 -7.17 35.53 8.85
N CYS A 777 -6.11 36.10 8.28
CA CYS A 777 -5.74 37.49 8.51
C CYS A 777 -6.83 38.46 8.02
N LEU A 778 -7.50 38.16 6.91
CA LEU A 778 -8.62 38.95 6.40
C LEU A 778 -9.85 38.95 7.32
N LEU A 779 -10.01 37.92 8.17
CA LEU A 779 -11.07 37.89 9.19
C LEU A 779 -10.81 38.89 10.32
N ILE A 780 -9.57 39.37 10.48
CA ILE A 780 -9.19 40.33 11.51
C ILE A 780 -9.03 41.71 10.87
N SER A 781 -9.90 42.64 11.25
CA SER A 781 -9.93 43.96 10.60
C SER A 781 -8.62 44.74 10.82
N PRO A 782 -7.97 45.26 9.77
CA PRO A 782 -6.81 46.11 9.93
C PRO A 782 -7.20 47.43 10.58
N SER A 783 -6.39 47.91 11.51
CA SER A 783 -6.55 49.22 12.13
C SER A 783 -5.67 50.24 11.41
N PRO A 784 -6.16 51.47 11.17
CA PRO A 784 -5.31 52.56 10.69
C PRO A 784 -4.32 53.05 11.76
N LYS A 785 -4.46 52.62 13.01
CA LYS A 785 -3.61 53.04 14.13
C LYS A 785 -2.36 52.17 14.24
N GLN A 786 -1.20 52.81 14.18
CA GLN A 786 0.08 52.17 14.46
C GLN A 786 0.32 52.02 15.97
N PHE A 787 0.65 50.81 16.40
CA PHE A 787 1.00 50.53 17.79
C PHE A 787 2.41 50.98 18.14
N SER A 788 2.59 51.39 19.39
CA SER A 788 3.88 51.78 19.98
C SER A 788 4.11 51.05 21.30
N GLN A 789 5.20 51.36 22.00
CA GLN A 789 5.45 50.87 23.37
C GLN A 789 4.53 51.54 24.42
N TYR A 790 3.73 52.54 24.03
CA TYR A 790 2.82 53.24 24.92
C TYR A 790 1.37 52.76 24.74
N ILE A 791 0.78 52.25 25.81
CA ILE A 791 -0.61 51.78 25.86
C ILE A 791 -1.38 52.45 26.98
N GLY A 792 -2.68 52.62 26.81
CA GLY A 792 -3.56 53.24 27.80
C GLY A 792 -4.78 52.40 28.11
N LEU A 793 -5.33 52.56 29.32
CA LEU A 793 -6.63 52.00 29.70
C LEU A 793 -7.62 53.12 29.97
N ARG A 794 -8.79 53.02 29.35
CA ARG A 794 -9.94 53.87 29.61
C ARG A 794 -10.97 53.06 30.40
N THR A 795 -11.26 53.45 31.63
CA THR A 795 -12.24 52.77 32.48
C THR A 795 -13.39 53.73 32.79
N THR A 796 -14.61 53.38 32.38
CA THR A 796 -15.81 54.16 32.71
C THR A 796 -16.56 53.45 33.82
N ASP A 797 -16.74 54.13 34.94
CA ASP A 797 -17.50 53.59 36.07
C ASP A 797 -18.98 53.43 35.68
N ALA A 798 -19.52 52.22 35.87
CA ALA A 798 -20.85 51.86 35.40
C ALA A 798 -21.98 52.68 36.08
N LYS A 799 -21.76 53.12 37.32
CA LYS A 799 -22.75 53.81 38.17
C LYS A 799 -22.66 55.33 38.02
N THR A 800 -21.45 55.88 38.07
CA THR A 800 -21.20 57.33 38.05
C THR A 800 -20.98 57.89 36.65
N LYS A 801 -20.82 57.01 35.64
CA LYS A 801 -20.45 57.36 34.26
C LYS A 801 -19.13 58.14 34.13
N LYS A 802 -18.35 58.24 35.21
CA LYS A 802 -17.06 58.93 35.21
C LYS A 802 -16.01 58.06 34.53
N THR A 803 -15.31 58.62 33.55
CA THR A 803 -14.18 57.96 32.88
C THR A 803 -12.86 58.30 33.58
N SER A 804 -12.05 57.27 33.88
CA SER A 804 -10.66 57.39 34.31
C SER A 804 -9.70 56.89 33.22
N TYR A 805 -8.50 57.43 33.21
CA TYR A 805 -7.48 57.15 32.20
C TYR A 805 -6.16 56.80 32.89
N LYS A 806 -5.55 55.69 32.47
CA LYS A 806 -4.20 55.29 32.90
C LYS A 806 -3.33 55.06 31.67
N ALA A 807 -2.06 55.47 31.73
CA ALA A 807 -1.08 55.22 30.68
C ALA A 807 0.03 54.30 31.21
N PHE A 808 0.60 53.49 30.32
CA PHE A 808 1.66 52.55 30.62
C PHE A 808 2.72 52.55 29.52
N LYS A 809 3.96 52.21 29.88
CA LYS A 809 5.04 51.90 28.95
C LYS A 809 5.34 50.40 29.01
N VAL A 810 5.42 49.74 27.86
CA VAL A 810 5.75 48.32 27.75
C VAL A 810 7.25 48.18 27.47
N ILE A 811 7.95 47.44 28.33
CA ILE A 811 9.38 47.16 28.17
C ILE A 811 9.60 45.68 28.49
N LYS A 812 10.20 44.93 27.55
CA LYS A 812 10.52 43.51 27.69
C LYS A 812 9.38 42.66 28.27
N GLY A 813 8.16 42.94 27.84
CA GLY A 813 6.94 42.22 28.22
C GLY A 813 6.29 42.67 29.53
N ILE A 814 6.78 43.71 30.20
CA ILE A 814 6.24 44.25 31.45
C ILE A 814 5.62 45.62 31.20
N ARG A 815 4.41 45.87 31.73
CA ARG A 815 3.75 47.19 31.69
C ARG A 815 4.10 48.00 32.93
N TYR A 816 4.63 49.20 32.74
CA TYR A 816 4.98 50.12 33.82
C TYR A 816 4.00 51.31 33.84
N PRO A 817 3.22 51.51 34.91
CA PRO A 817 2.24 52.60 34.97
C PRO A 817 2.91 53.97 35.09
N PHE A 818 2.36 54.98 34.43
CA PHE A 818 2.68 56.38 34.71
C PHE A 818 1.78 56.91 35.82
N LYS A 819 2.34 57.78 36.68
CA LYS A 819 1.59 58.44 37.75
C LYS A 819 0.38 59.24 37.25
N ASN A 820 0.51 59.90 36.09
CA ASN A 820 -0.57 60.65 35.44
C ASN A 820 -0.28 60.80 33.92
N LEU A 821 -1.27 61.30 33.16
CA LEU A 821 -1.12 61.50 31.72
C LEU A 821 -0.09 62.57 31.33
N ALA A 822 0.22 63.52 32.22
CA ALA A 822 1.25 64.53 31.93
C ALA A 822 2.64 63.89 31.91
N ASP A 823 2.88 62.91 32.78
CA ASP A 823 4.16 62.20 32.83
C ASP A 823 4.40 61.31 31.60
N TYR A 824 3.35 60.65 31.10
CA TYR A 824 3.38 59.97 29.80
C TYR A 824 3.74 60.94 28.66
N LYS A 825 3.08 62.10 28.58
CA LYS A 825 3.31 63.07 27.49
C LYS A 825 4.74 63.57 27.44
N LYS A 826 5.41 63.69 28.60
CA LYS A 826 6.82 64.08 28.67
C LYS A 826 7.77 62.95 28.26
N ASP A 827 7.46 61.68 28.56
CA ASP A 827 8.27 60.53 28.15
C ASP A 827 8.11 60.22 26.65
N ASN A 828 6.92 60.46 26.09
CA ASN A 828 6.62 60.26 24.67
C ASN A 828 7.02 61.48 23.80
N SER A 829 8.34 61.71 23.68
CA SER A 829 8.89 62.80 22.86
C SER A 829 8.75 62.59 21.34
N THR A 830 8.37 61.38 20.91
CA THR A 830 8.25 61.01 19.49
C THR A 830 6.88 61.33 18.89
N GLY A 831 5.92 61.78 19.70
CA GLY A 831 4.57 62.14 19.23
C GLY A 831 3.69 60.96 18.80
N LEU A 832 4.12 59.72 19.02
CA LEU A 832 3.34 58.53 18.69
C LEU A 832 2.09 58.44 19.56
N GLN A 833 0.93 58.14 18.98
CA GLN A 833 -0.33 58.12 19.73
C GLN A 833 -0.34 57.02 20.81
N LEU A 834 -0.89 57.35 21.98
CA LEU A 834 -1.23 56.39 23.03
C LEU A 834 -2.34 55.47 22.52
N ASN A 835 -2.08 54.16 22.47
CA ASN A 835 -3.10 53.21 22.03
C ASN A 835 -3.94 52.75 23.21
N TRP A 836 -5.23 53.07 23.20
CA TRP A 836 -6.18 52.62 24.21
C TRP A 836 -6.51 51.15 24.00
N VAL A 837 -6.22 50.32 24.99
CA VAL A 837 -6.40 48.86 24.96
C VAL A 837 -7.45 48.44 25.98
N THR A 838 -7.95 47.21 25.85
CA THR A 838 -8.90 46.61 26.80
C THR A 838 -8.20 46.15 28.09
N GLU A 839 -8.98 45.94 29.14
CA GLU A 839 -8.47 45.38 30.40
C GLU A 839 -7.93 43.95 30.21
N GLY A 840 -8.55 43.15 29.33
CA GLY A 840 -8.07 41.80 28.97
C GLY A 840 -6.69 41.81 28.32
N PHE A 841 -6.45 42.71 27.35
CA PHE A 841 -5.12 42.90 26.75
C PHE A 841 -4.06 43.21 27.82
N LEU A 842 -4.44 44.07 28.76
CA LEU A 842 -3.59 44.51 29.84
C LEU A 842 -3.29 43.40 30.86
N ASN A 843 -4.25 42.52 31.15
CA ASN A 843 -4.07 41.41 32.09
C ASN A 843 -3.08 40.36 31.58
N ASN A 844 -2.86 40.28 30.27
CA ASN A 844 -1.82 39.45 29.68
C ASN A 844 -0.39 40.04 29.83
N LEU A 845 -0.25 41.25 30.40
CA LEU A 845 1.04 41.89 30.70
C LEU A 845 1.27 42.00 32.21
N PRO A 846 2.36 41.42 32.76
CA PRO A 846 2.77 41.65 34.15
C PRO A 846 2.95 43.14 34.46
N ILE A 847 2.47 43.58 35.62
CA ILE A 847 2.61 44.97 36.08
C ILE A 847 3.95 45.19 36.80
N GLY A 848 4.69 46.20 36.35
CA GLY A 848 5.92 46.67 36.97
C GLY A 848 5.70 47.88 37.90
N ALA A 849 6.79 48.41 38.44
CA ALA A 849 6.76 49.59 39.30
C ALA A 849 6.28 50.87 38.57
N GLU A 850 5.70 51.81 39.32
CA GLU A 850 5.28 53.10 38.77
C GLU A 850 6.48 53.95 38.31
N ILE A 851 6.36 54.57 37.13
CA ILE A 851 7.35 55.47 36.55
C ILE A 851 7.28 56.81 37.29
N GLN A 852 8.27 57.09 38.14
CA GLN A 852 8.23 58.26 39.04
C GLN A 852 8.77 59.59 38.45
N SER A 853 9.32 59.61 37.23
CA SER A 853 9.64 60.87 36.54
C SER A 853 9.86 60.71 35.03
N PRO A 854 9.44 61.68 34.19
CA PRO A 854 9.80 61.73 32.78
C PRO A 854 11.08 62.52 32.62
N GLY A 855 12.17 61.86 32.25
CA GLY A 855 13.42 62.56 31.99
C GLY A 855 14.54 61.61 31.61
N LYS A 856 14.83 61.57 30.30
CA LYS A 856 15.97 60.89 29.65
C LYS A 856 16.02 59.36 29.89
N PRO A 857 16.57 58.57 28.95
CA PRO A 857 16.73 57.15 29.20
C PRO A 857 17.70 57.00 30.37
N VAL A 858 17.24 56.45 31.49
CA VAL A 858 18.14 55.67 32.33
C VAL A 858 18.48 54.44 31.50
N VAL A 859 19.53 54.58 30.70
CA VAL A 859 20.35 53.44 30.32
C VAL A 859 20.84 52.90 31.65
N VAL A 860 20.11 51.95 32.23
CA VAL A 860 20.80 50.89 32.95
C VAL A 860 21.51 50.17 31.83
N GLU A 861 22.74 50.60 31.55
CA GLU A 861 23.66 49.78 30.79
C GLU A 861 23.65 48.47 31.59
N PRO A 862 23.22 47.34 31.00
CA PRO A 862 23.52 46.08 31.66
C PRO A 862 25.03 46.16 31.89
N GLU A 863 25.50 45.99 33.13
CA GLU A 863 26.94 45.87 33.35
C GLU A 863 27.44 44.92 32.28
N ALA A 864 28.21 45.46 31.32
CA ALA A 864 28.66 44.67 30.20
C ALA A 864 29.41 43.52 30.84
N LYS A 865 28.96 42.28 30.62
CA LYS A 865 29.68 41.14 31.18
C LYS A 865 31.08 41.22 30.62
N THR A 866 32.05 41.57 31.45
CA THR A 866 33.43 41.69 31.01
C THR A 866 34.18 40.41 31.31
N TYR A 867 35.08 40.03 30.43
CA TYR A 867 35.98 38.91 30.61
C TYR A 867 37.43 39.40 30.55
N LYS A 868 38.22 39.04 31.57
CA LYS A 868 39.66 39.31 31.61
C LYS A 868 40.38 38.16 30.93
N ILE A 869 41.05 38.45 29.82
CA ILE A 869 41.80 37.46 29.02
C ILE A 869 42.91 36.86 29.87
N ILE A 870 42.98 35.53 29.92
CA ILE A 870 44.05 34.80 30.63
C ILE A 870 45.02 34.14 29.63
N SER A 871 46.17 33.69 30.12
CA SER A 871 47.16 33.00 29.28
C SER A 871 46.53 31.77 28.61
N GLY A 872 46.64 31.67 27.28
CA GLY A 872 46.05 30.58 26.47
C GLY A 872 44.71 30.91 25.81
N ASP A 873 44.10 32.06 26.10
CA ASP A 873 42.86 32.48 25.42
C ASP A 873 43.11 33.01 23.99
N SER A 874 42.12 32.79 23.12
CA SER A 874 41.97 33.44 21.81
C SER A 874 40.57 34.03 21.70
N LEU A 875 40.34 35.01 20.83
CA LEU A 875 38.99 35.55 20.62
C LEU A 875 38.01 34.47 20.15
N SER A 876 38.48 33.46 19.41
CA SER A 876 37.70 32.30 18.98
C SER A 876 37.29 31.41 20.15
N SER A 877 38.22 31.07 21.04
CA SER A 877 37.90 30.23 22.22
C SER A 877 36.97 30.96 23.19
N ILE A 878 37.13 32.28 23.36
CA ILE A 878 36.24 33.11 24.17
C ILE A 878 34.85 33.19 23.53
N ALA A 879 34.75 33.38 22.21
CA ALA A 879 33.47 33.43 21.50
C ALA A 879 32.66 32.15 21.70
N VAL A 880 33.29 30.98 21.57
CA VAL A 880 32.66 29.68 21.83
C VAL A 880 32.22 29.55 23.29
N LYS A 881 33.09 29.91 24.24
CA LYS A 881 32.82 29.83 25.69
C LYS A 881 31.60 30.64 26.11
N PHE A 882 31.33 31.75 25.44
CA PHE A 882 30.21 32.64 25.74
C PHE A 882 29.11 32.64 24.67
N ASN A 883 29.08 31.63 23.79
CA ASN A 883 28.08 31.44 22.75
C ASN A 883 27.84 32.70 21.89
N THR A 884 28.93 33.32 21.44
CA THR A 884 28.95 34.46 20.53
C THR A 884 29.91 34.20 19.36
N THR A 885 30.22 35.21 18.55
CA THR A 885 31.16 35.10 17.42
C THR A 885 32.33 36.07 17.60
N VAL A 886 33.47 35.71 16.99
CA VAL A 886 34.68 36.56 16.96
C VAL A 886 34.36 37.94 16.38
N ALA A 887 33.54 38.00 15.32
CA ALA A 887 33.14 39.25 14.70
C ALA A 887 32.35 40.17 15.66
N ILE A 888 31.48 39.61 16.49
CA ILE A 888 30.74 40.37 17.50
C ILE A 888 31.70 40.85 18.60
N LEU A 889 32.59 39.99 19.10
CA LEU A 889 33.57 40.39 20.13
C LEU A 889 34.53 41.47 19.63
N MET A 890 35.04 41.35 18.40
CA MET A 890 35.90 42.35 17.77
C MET A 890 35.20 43.69 17.63
N ARG A 891 33.98 43.67 17.08
CA ARG A 891 33.17 44.88 16.89
C ARG A 891 32.83 45.54 18.23
N LEU A 892 32.49 44.75 19.24
CA LEU A 892 32.10 45.24 20.56
C LEU A 892 33.27 45.88 21.34
N ASN A 893 34.51 45.46 21.03
CA ASN A 893 35.72 45.88 21.75
C ASN A 893 36.68 46.72 20.91
N GLY A 894 36.33 47.06 19.67
CA GLY A 894 37.20 47.82 18.76
C GLY A 894 38.50 47.10 18.40
N ILE A 895 38.50 45.77 18.39
CA ILE A 895 39.67 44.96 18.05
C ILE A 895 39.68 44.74 16.54
N ASN A 896 40.66 45.32 15.84
CA ASN A 896 40.75 45.25 14.38
C ASN A 896 41.50 44.01 13.88
N ASN A 897 42.31 43.38 14.73
CA ASN A 897 43.02 42.13 14.42
C ASN A 897 42.71 41.09 15.51
N PRO A 898 42.04 39.96 15.17
CA PRO A 898 41.61 38.97 16.15
C PRO A 898 42.77 38.25 16.87
N ASP A 899 43.97 38.30 16.30
CA ASP A 899 45.17 37.62 16.83
C ASP A 899 46.00 38.50 17.77
N ARG A 900 45.58 39.76 17.99
CA ARG A 900 46.29 40.73 18.84
C ARG A 900 45.47 41.08 20.08
N ILE A 901 45.36 40.12 20.99
CA ILE A 901 44.81 40.33 22.34
C ILE A 901 45.89 40.06 23.39
N ALA A 902 45.86 40.78 24.51
CA ALA A 902 46.86 40.65 25.56
C ALA A 902 46.31 39.97 26.81
N VAL A 903 47.13 39.15 27.47
CA VAL A 903 46.79 38.59 28.78
C VAL A 903 46.58 39.72 29.78
N GLY A 904 45.46 39.69 30.48
CA GLY A 904 45.02 40.71 31.42
C GLY A 904 44.13 41.80 30.82
N GLN A 905 43.98 41.86 29.49
CA GLN A 905 43.06 42.77 28.82
C GLN A 905 41.61 42.38 29.15
N ILE A 906 40.79 43.39 29.46
CA ILE A 906 39.37 43.21 29.76
C ILE A 906 38.57 43.51 28.49
N ILE A 907 37.75 42.56 28.06
CA ILE A 907 36.85 42.70 26.90
C ILE A 907 35.39 42.57 27.31
N LYS A 908 34.53 43.34 26.68
CA LYS A 908 33.07 43.30 26.79
C LYS A 908 32.52 42.07 26.05
N LEU A 909 31.55 41.39 26.66
CA LEU A 909 30.77 40.31 26.06
C LEU A 909 29.37 40.84 25.66
N PRO A 910 28.73 40.24 24.63
CA PRO A 910 27.44 40.70 24.09
C PRO A 910 26.22 40.43 24.98
#